data_AF-A0A9E6EUJ5-F1
#
_entry.id   AF-A0A9E6EUJ5-F1
#
_cell.length_a   1.000
_cell.length_b   1.000
_cell.length_c   1.000
_cell.angle_alpha   90.00
_cell.angle_beta   90.00
_cell.angle_gamma   90.00
#
_symmetry.space_group_name_H-M   'P 1'
#
loop_
_entity.id
_entity.type
_entity.pdbx_description
1 polymer ?
#
loop_
_entity_poly.entity_id
_entity_poly.type
_entity_poly.pdbx_seq_one_letter_code
_entity_poly.pdbx_strand_id
1 'polypeptide(L)'
;MKLLKVTYIAIVFNVALFIGSVNAQTTPTILINGIAAMANNISISPFWLNAGQTLAIGNKVNAISVLQYNIAPAIGGGNSLQFESAFLVTSLQTVPNGKVWKIEAVALDPTASTIMQGIQGITGATGVTGSNGITGDTGAASIVAGPTGAIGSTGATGSTGITGATGTIGCTGTNYLLKSDGTNAVCSRIIDNATSIGINNVSPDASAILDVSGTTGGVLINRMTETQRNDISSPALGLLIFNTTTNCLNMWTGASWKQSCFDCDFNAPISGNNGPICQGSTLNLTATTILDATYQWSGPNGFTSTQQNPSISNATASASGSYSVTATKNGCTSTPQSTVATVNATPATPTAGNDGPVCVGSILNLTASSISGVTFSWTGPNAYSASVQNPIITSAALTHTGTYNVTATVNGCVSAAGTTSVTVNSINAMGGTITYTDASGINPRSSPSYTGGYTIHTFTTSGTFTPTCSGNVEVLLVAGGGGAGADVGGGGGGGGLIYNSSIAVNAQAYSVTVGAGGAGGVATAGSNGENSVFQTLTAFGGGGGGNYNGGAGLSGGSGGGGAGGSASSGTGGTATNGQGNAGGNGLVGSYGGGSGGGAGGTGLTATDGNGRTGGIGLQYSISGVATYYAGGGGAGGSASAGTGGNGGGGTGTIRGGVIGVSGSPNTGGGGGGPGGSQGGGSGGSGIVIIKYHN
;
A
#
# COMPACT_ATOMS: atom_id res chain seq x y z
N MET A 1 -11.77 9.16 -23.08
CA MET A 1 -11.30 7.95 -23.81
C MET A 1 -9.88 7.62 -23.35
N LYS A 2 -9.74 6.62 -22.47
CA LYS A 2 -8.51 5.86 -22.20
C LYS A 2 -8.97 4.60 -21.47
N LEU A 3 -8.99 3.47 -22.19
CA LEU A 3 -9.36 2.16 -21.65
C LEU A 3 -8.29 1.71 -20.67
N LEU A 4 -8.69 1.38 -19.45
CA LEU A 4 -7.88 0.59 -18.53
C LEU A 4 -8.04 -0.88 -18.89
N LYS A 5 -6.92 -1.49 -19.27
CA LYS A 5 -6.76 -2.87 -19.70
C LYS A 5 -6.86 -3.77 -18.45
N VAL A 6 -7.99 -4.45 -18.25
CA VAL A 6 -8.08 -5.54 -17.27
C VAL A 6 -7.53 -6.79 -17.96
N THR A 7 -6.33 -7.19 -17.54
CA THR A 7 -5.73 -8.47 -17.90
C THR A 7 -6.58 -9.57 -17.29
N TYR A 8 -7.36 -10.28 -18.10
CA TYR A 8 -7.93 -11.56 -17.70
C TYR A 8 -6.76 -12.50 -17.39
N ILE A 9 -6.62 -12.88 -16.12
CA ILE A 9 -5.90 -14.11 -15.78
C ILE A 9 -6.73 -15.23 -16.39
N ALA A 10 -6.30 -15.74 -17.55
CA ALA A 10 -6.86 -16.95 -18.11
C ALA A 10 -6.48 -18.10 -17.16
N ILE A 11 -7.38 -18.43 -16.24
CA ILE A 11 -7.33 -19.72 -15.55
C ILE A 11 -7.61 -20.74 -16.65
N VAL A 12 -6.57 -21.45 -17.08
CA VAL A 12 -6.69 -22.52 -18.06
C VAL A 12 -7.36 -23.69 -17.35
N PHE A 13 -8.64 -23.93 -17.67
CA PHE A 13 -9.38 -25.08 -17.17
C PHE A 13 -9.15 -26.27 -18.10
N ASN A 14 -8.72 -27.39 -17.53
CA ASN A 14 -8.67 -28.67 -18.24
C ASN A 14 -9.97 -29.43 -17.94
N VAL A 15 -10.79 -29.67 -18.95
CA VAL A 15 -12.06 -30.41 -18.81
C VAL A 15 -11.83 -31.86 -19.22
N ALA A 16 -12.14 -32.80 -18.32
CA ALA A 16 -12.24 -34.22 -18.65
C ALA A 16 -13.65 -34.52 -19.15
N LEU A 17 -13.79 -35.03 -20.39
CA LEU A 17 -15.09 -35.37 -20.96
C LEU A 17 -15.29 -36.89 -20.93
N PHE A 18 -16.25 -37.36 -20.13
CA PHE A 18 -16.72 -38.75 -20.23
C PHE A 18 -17.85 -38.84 -21.25
N ILE A 19 -17.90 -39.93 -22.02
CA ILE A 19 -18.99 -40.21 -22.96
C ILE A 19 -19.61 -41.54 -22.52
N GLY A 20 -20.75 -41.47 -21.83
CA GLY A 20 -21.36 -42.62 -21.16
C GLY A 20 -21.86 -43.75 -22.08
N SER A 21 -22.31 -43.45 -23.30
CA SER A 21 -22.52 -44.45 -24.37
C SER A 21 -22.77 -43.76 -25.71
N VAL A 22 -22.37 -44.40 -26.81
CA VAL A 22 -22.72 -43.96 -28.16
C VAL A 22 -23.48 -45.10 -28.83
N ASN A 23 -24.80 -44.98 -28.93
CA ASN A 23 -25.62 -46.00 -29.58
C ASN A 23 -25.75 -45.64 -31.07
N ALA A 24 -24.81 -46.08 -31.90
CA ALA A 24 -24.78 -45.81 -33.33
C ALA A 24 -24.79 -47.13 -34.11
N GLN A 25 -25.72 -47.29 -35.06
CA GLN A 25 -25.86 -48.53 -35.84
C GLN A 25 -24.78 -48.74 -36.93
N THR A 26 -23.83 -47.82 -37.13
CA THR A 26 -22.55 -48.03 -37.82
C THR A 26 -21.60 -46.87 -37.48
N THR A 27 -20.30 -47.19 -37.34
CA THR A 27 -19.14 -46.40 -36.87
C THR A 27 -19.27 -44.86 -36.77
N PRO A 28 -19.28 -44.25 -35.56
CA PRO A 28 -19.11 -42.81 -35.38
C PRO A 28 -17.61 -42.40 -35.33
N THR A 29 -17.25 -41.25 -35.92
CA THR A 29 -15.89 -40.67 -35.88
C THR A 29 -15.89 -39.39 -35.03
N ILE A 30 -15.07 -39.35 -33.98
CA ILE A 30 -14.80 -38.14 -33.18
C ILE A 30 -13.50 -37.51 -33.70
N LEU A 31 -13.52 -36.21 -34.01
CA LEU A 31 -12.36 -35.47 -34.49
C LEU A 31 -12.04 -34.31 -33.54
N ILE A 32 -10.78 -34.18 -33.14
CA ILE A 32 -10.27 -33.01 -32.40
C ILE A 32 -9.39 -32.22 -33.35
N ASN A 33 -9.75 -30.97 -33.62
CA ASN A 33 -9.08 -30.12 -34.61
C ASN A 33 -8.93 -30.81 -36.00
N GLY A 34 -9.89 -31.65 -36.38
CA GLY A 34 -9.89 -32.36 -37.68
C GLY A 34 -9.10 -33.66 -37.73
N ILE A 35 -8.49 -34.11 -36.62
CA ILE A 35 -7.76 -35.39 -36.53
C ILE A 35 -8.60 -36.42 -35.79
N ALA A 36 -8.72 -37.64 -36.33
CA ALA A 36 -9.55 -38.69 -35.74
C ALA A 36 -8.99 -39.12 -34.38
N ALA A 37 -9.75 -38.87 -33.33
CA ALA A 37 -9.35 -39.18 -31.96
C ALA A 37 -9.68 -40.63 -31.57
N MET A 38 -10.74 -41.22 -32.14
CA MET A 38 -11.13 -42.61 -31.87
C MET A 38 -11.87 -43.22 -33.07
N ALA A 39 -11.58 -44.50 -33.37
CA ALA A 39 -12.30 -45.30 -34.35
C ALA A 39 -12.63 -46.68 -33.75
N ASN A 40 -13.92 -46.98 -33.65
CA ASN A 40 -14.53 -48.31 -33.44
C ASN A 40 -14.54 -48.88 -32.00
N ASN A 41 -15.75 -49.23 -31.55
CA ASN A 41 -16.18 -50.01 -30.37
C ASN A 41 -15.61 -49.71 -28.97
N ILE A 42 -16.56 -49.60 -28.04
CA ILE A 42 -16.49 -49.13 -26.66
C ILE A 42 -15.37 -49.82 -25.83
N SER A 43 -14.39 -49.02 -25.38
CA SER A 43 -13.81 -49.10 -24.04
C SER A 43 -13.16 -47.77 -23.64
N ILE A 44 -13.47 -47.37 -22.42
CA ILE A 44 -13.19 -46.14 -21.68
C ILE A 44 -11.72 -45.69 -21.68
N SER A 45 -11.42 -44.50 -22.23
CA SER A 45 -10.19 -43.76 -21.97
C SER A 45 -10.48 -42.26 -21.88
N PRO A 46 -10.16 -41.58 -20.77
CA PRO A 46 -10.36 -40.14 -20.66
C PRO A 46 -9.44 -39.39 -21.63
N PHE A 47 -9.95 -38.31 -22.25
CA PHE A 47 -9.15 -37.41 -23.06
C PHE A 47 -9.35 -35.95 -22.61
N TRP A 48 -8.31 -35.15 -22.75
CA TRP A 48 -8.27 -33.76 -22.28
C TRP A 48 -8.51 -32.79 -23.43
N LEU A 49 -9.38 -31.80 -23.23
CA LEU A 49 -9.56 -30.67 -24.13
C LEU A 49 -8.98 -29.40 -23.49
N ASN A 50 -8.04 -28.77 -24.20
CA ASN A 50 -7.45 -27.49 -23.82
C ASN A 50 -8.28 -26.32 -24.37
N ALA A 51 -8.16 -25.17 -23.71
CA ALA A 51 -8.83 -23.94 -24.15
C ALA A 51 -8.51 -23.59 -25.62
N GLY A 52 -9.55 -23.38 -26.43
CA GLY A 52 -9.44 -23.01 -27.84
C GLY A 52 -9.46 -24.17 -28.85
N GLN A 53 -9.58 -25.43 -28.41
CA GLN A 53 -9.73 -26.58 -29.31
C GLN A 53 -11.18 -26.77 -29.80
N THR A 54 -11.33 -27.28 -31.02
CA THR A 54 -12.64 -27.51 -31.66
C THR A 54 -12.95 -29.01 -31.73
N LEU A 55 -14.10 -29.41 -31.19
CA LEU A 55 -14.58 -30.79 -31.16
C LEU A 55 -15.66 -31.00 -32.24
N ALA A 56 -15.42 -31.93 -33.16
CA ALA A 56 -16.37 -32.29 -34.20
C ALA A 56 -16.85 -33.75 -34.03
N ILE A 57 -18.17 -33.93 -34.06
CA ILE A 57 -18.83 -35.20 -33.77
C ILE A 57 -19.73 -35.57 -34.96
N GLY A 58 -19.59 -36.81 -35.46
CA GLY A 58 -20.31 -37.30 -36.63
C GLY A 58 -21.84 -37.37 -36.46
N ASN A 59 -22.52 -37.49 -37.61
CA ASN A 59 -23.92 -37.12 -37.85
C ASN A 59 -25.02 -37.93 -37.12
N LYS A 60 -24.68 -38.81 -36.17
CA LYS A 60 -25.64 -39.73 -35.51
C LYS A 60 -25.30 -39.99 -34.04
N VAL A 61 -25.01 -38.93 -33.28
CA VAL A 61 -24.86 -39.01 -31.81
C VAL A 61 -26.14 -38.50 -31.16
N ASN A 62 -26.89 -39.40 -30.51
CA ASN A 62 -28.19 -39.09 -29.92
C ASN A 62 -28.10 -38.44 -28.53
N ALA A 63 -27.00 -38.64 -27.79
CA ALA A 63 -26.77 -38.02 -26.50
C ALA A 63 -25.26 -38.05 -26.16
N ILE A 64 -24.80 -37.04 -25.41
CA ILE A 64 -23.47 -37.01 -24.79
C ILE A 64 -23.70 -36.77 -23.30
N SER A 65 -23.19 -37.66 -22.46
CA SER A 65 -23.34 -37.58 -21.00
C SER A 65 -21.97 -37.41 -20.38
N VAL A 66 -21.69 -36.23 -19.83
CA VAL A 66 -20.44 -35.94 -19.11
C VAL A 66 -20.62 -36.35 -17.65
N LEU A 67 -19.83 -37.33 -17.19
CA LEU A 67 -20.00 -37.93 -15.86
C LEU A 67 -19.11 -37.31 -14.75
N GLN A 68 -18.08 -36.53 -15.07
CA GLN A 68 -17.21 -35.97 -14.03
C GLN A 68 -16.39 -34.77 -14.52
N TYR A 69 -16.24 -33.75 -13.68
CA TYR A 69 -15.28 -32.67 -13.86
C TYR A 69 -14.43 -32.53 -12.58
N ASN A 70 -13.10 -32.65 -12.71
CA ASN A 70 -12.17 -32.44 -11.61
C ASN A 70 -11.46 -31.08 -11.77
N ILE A 71 -11.58 -30.22 -10.76
CA ILE A 71 -10.74 -29.02 -10.61
C ILE A 71 -9.54 -29.41 -9.76
N ALA A 72 -8.35 -29.47 -10.36
CA ALA A 72 -7.11 -29.55 -9.59
C ALA A 72 -6.52 -28.13 -9.45
N PRO A 73 -6.39 -27.56 -8.24
CA PRO A 73 -5.63 -26.34 -8.05
C PRO A 73 -4.14 -26.62 -8.29
N ALA A 74 -3.46 -25.73 -9.02
CA ALA A 74 -2.05 -25.85 -9.37
C ALA A 74 -1.07 -25.59 -8.20
N ILE A 75 -1.47 -25.83 -6.96
CA ILE A 75 -0.60 -25.77 -5.78
C ILE A 75 -1.03 -26.86 -4.80
N GLY A 76 -0.10 -27.77 -4.50
CA GLY A 76 -0.34 -28.99 -3.74
C GLY A 76 -0.97 -28.72 -2.37
N GLY A 77 -2.07 -29.39 -2.11
CA GLY A 77 -2.79 -29.39 -0.84
C GLY A 77 -4.10 -30.14 -1.03
N GLY A 78 -4.13 -31.41 -0.62
CA GLY A 78 -5.24 -32.33 -0.87
C GLY A 78 -6.52 -31.87 -0.20
N ASN A 79 -7.54 -31.57 -1.01
CA ASN A 79 -8.96 -31.70 -0.70
C ASN A 79 -9.71 -31.78 -2.04
N SER A 80 -10.14 -32.98 -2.43
CA SER A 80 -10.93 -33.20 -3.63
C SER A 80 -12.39 -32.88 -3.32
N LEU A 81 -12.91 -31.76 -3.83
CA LEU A 81 -14.35 -31.51 -3.87
C LEU A 81 -14.93 -32.22 -5.10
N GLN A 82 -15.71 -33.28 -4.86
CA GLN A 82 -16.45 -34.01 -5.88
C GLN A 82 -17.81 -33.32 -6.06
N PHE A 83 -18.14 -32.90 -7.28
CA PHE A 83 -19.50 -32.48 -7.65
C PHE A 83 -20.03 -33.42 -8.73
N GLU A 84 -21.14 -34.09 -8.46
CA GLU A 84 -21.96 -34.75 -9.48
C GLU A 84 -23.03 -33.77 -9.94
N SER A 85 -22.93 -33.25 -11.17
CA SER A 85 -24.10 -32.70 -11.84
C SER A 85 -24.01 -32.89 -13.36
N ALA A 86 -25.10 -33.43 -13.92
CA ALA A 86 -25.28 -33.72 -15.34
C ALA A 86 -25.72 -32.45 -16.08
N PHE A 87 -25.08 -32.15 -17.20
CA PHE A 87 -25.46 -31.08 -18.13
C PHE A 87 -26.58 -31.57 -19.07
N LEU A 88 -27.67 -30.81 -19.24
CA LEU A 88 -28.74 -31.12 -20.20
C LEU A 88 -28.70 -30.11 -21.37
N VAL A 89 -28.50 -30.60 -22.59
CA VAL A 89 -28.63 -29.79 -23.82
C VAL A 89 -30.11 -29.63 -24.13
N THR A 90 -30.67 -28.44 -23.92
CA THR A 90 -32.12 -28.21 -23.96
C THR A 90 -32.71 -27.93 -25.34
N SER A 91 -31.90 -27.79 -26.40
CA SER A 91 -32.39 -27.91 -27.78
C SER A 91 -31.29 -28.27 -28.78
N LEU A 92 -31.57 -29.24 -29.65
CA LEU A 92 -30.88 -29.42 -30.93
C LEU A 92 -31.84 -28.98 -32.03
N GLN A 93 -31.49 -27.93 -32.79
CA GLN A 93 -32.17 -27.67 -34.06
C GLN A 93 -31.50 -28.50 -35.17
N THR A 94 -32.32 -29.08 -36.05
CA THR A 94 -31.87 -29.78 -37.25
C THR A 94 -31.11 -28.82 -38.17
N VAL A 95 -29.84 -29.07 -38.41
CA VAL A 95 -29.01 -28.32 -39.36
C VAL A 95 -28.80 -29.17 -40.62
N PRO A 96 -28.99 -28.63 -41.84
CA PRO A 96 -28.69 -29.34 -43.08
C PRO A 96 -27.21 -29.73 -43.19
N ASN A 97 -26.96 -30.83 -43.91
CA ASN A 97 -25.65 -31.47 -44.10
C ASN A 97 -24.46 -30.50 -44.23
N GLY A 98 -23.45 -30.68 -43.37
CA GLY A 98 -22.09 -30.18 -43.61
C GLY A 98 -21.60 -29.00 -42.74
N LYS A 99 -22.24 -28.64 -41.62
CA LYS A 99 -21.71 -27.62 -40.69
C LYS A 99 -21.41 -28.17 -39.29
N VAL A 100 -20.31 -27.67 -38.71
CA VAL A 100 -19.73 -28.05 -37.41
C VAL A 100 -20.39 -27.26 -36.27
N TRP A 101 -20.61 -27.91 -35.13
CA TRP A 101 -21.11 -27.28 -33.90
C TRP A 101 -20.02 -26.42 -33.24
N LYS A 102 -20.37 -25.22 -32.76
CA LYS A 102 -19.48 -24.38 -31.95
C LYS A 102 -20.16 -24.10 -30.62
N ILE A 103 -19.53 -24.50 -29.52
CA ILE A 103 -20.00 -24.23 -28.16
C ILE A 103 -19.43 -22.85 -27.77
N GLU A 104 -20.30 -21.84 -27.68
CA GLU A 104 -19.86 -20.46 -27.42
C GLU A 104 -20.04 -19.99 -25.97
N ALA A 105 -20.78 -20.73 -25.13
CA ALA A 105 -20.83 -20.51 -23.68
C ALA A 105 -21.35 -21.75 -22.92
N VAL A 106 -20.81 -21.99 -21.71
CA VAL A 106 -21.31 -22.97 -20.73
C VAL A 106 -21.71 -22.18 -19.49
N ALA A 107 -22.96 -22.30 -19.05
CA ALA A 107 -23.44 -21.76 -17.78
C ALA A 107 -23.66 -22.92 -16.79
N LEU A 108 -23.33 -22.71 -15.52
CA LEU A 108 -23.68 -23.63 -14.44
C LEU A 108 -25.18 -23.51 -14.16
N ASP A 109 -25.88 -24.63 -14.11
CA ASP A 109 -27.26 -24.71 -13.64
C ASP A 109 -27.25 -24.74 -12.09
N PRO A 110 -27.77 -23.72 -11.39
CA PRO A 110 -27.86 -23.72 -9.94
C PRO A 110 -29.02 -24.58 -9.39
N THR A 111 -29.79 -25.28 -10.24
CA THR A 111 -30.98 -26.06 -9.83
C THR A 111 -30.80 -27.58 -9.83
N ALA A 112 -29.58 -28.11 -10.03
CA ALA A 112 -29.32 -29.54 -9.87
C ALA A 112 -29.30 -29.96 -8.39
N SER A 113 -30.50 -30.12 -7.80
CA SER A 113 -30.76 -30.82 -6.55
C SER A 113 -31.92 -31.80 -6.79
N THR A 114 -31.60 -33.07 -6.61
CA THR A 114 -32.30 -34.30 -6.99
C THR A 114 -33.69 -34.54 -6.39
N ILE A 115 -34.48 -35.34 -7.11
CA ILE A 115 -35.60 -36.14 -6.59
C ILE A 115 -35.02 -37.48 -6.06
N MET A 116 -35.31 -37.78 -4.78
CA MET A 116 -35.28 -39.03 -3.99
C MET A 116 -34.18 -40.11 -4.16
N GLN A 117 -33.33 -40.25 -3.13
CA GLN A 117 -33.31 -41.43 -2.23
C GLN A 117 -32.71 -41.04 -0.85
N GLY A 118 -33.30 -41.55 0.23
CA GLY A 118 -33.11 -41.03 1.59
C GLY A 118 -31.69 -41.17 2.15
N ILE A 119 -31.11 -40.05 2.54
CA ILE A 119 -29.94 -40.01 3.44
C ILE A 119 -30.41 -39.90 4.90
N GLN A 120 -29.82 -40.72 5.77
CA GLN A 120 -29.99 -40.67 7.22
C GLN A 120 -29.52 -39.30 7.75
N GLY A 121 -30.35 -38.63 8.55
CA GLY A 121 -30.13 -37.24 8.96
C GLY A 121 -28.80 -37.01 9.70
N ILE A 122 -28.13 -35.90 9.36
CA ILE A 122 -26.95 -35.42 10.08
C ILE A 122 -27.31 -35.11 11.54
N THR A 123 -26.52 -35.62 12.48
CA THR A 123 -26.59 -35.25 13.90
C THR A 123 -26.22 -33.78 14.05
N GLY A 124 -27.07 -32.98 14.72
CA GLY A 124 -26.81 -31.57 14.95
C GLY A 124 -25.48 -31.35 15.68
N ALA A 125 -24.79 -30.24 15.37
CA ALA A 125 -23.52 -29.89 16.00
C ALA A 125 -23.63 -29.94 17.52
N THR A 126 -22.72 -30.66 18.18
CA THR A 126 -22.61 -30.70 19.64
C THR A 126 -22.43 -29.27 20.15
N GLY A 127 -23.32 -28.82 21.05
CA GLY A 127 -23.22 -27.50 21.65
C GLY A 127 -21.86 -27.30 22.33
N VAL A 128 -21.34 -26.07 22.29
CA VAL A 128 -20.07 -25.72 22.93
C VAL A 128 -20.06 -26.19 24.38
N THR A 129 -19.06 -26.98 24.77
CA THR A 129 -18.84 -27.36 26.16
C THR A 129 -18.70 -26.09 26.99
N GLY A 130 -19.55 -25.92 28.01
CA GLY A 130 -19.46 -24.78 28.91
C GLY A 130 -18.07 -24.70 29.53
N SER A 131 -17.55 -23.48 29.72
CA SER A 131 -16.24 -23.24 30.35
C SER A 131 -16.09 -24.04 31.63
N ASN A 132 -14.99 -24.79 31.77
CA ASN A 132 -14.66 -25.51 33.01
C ASN A 132 -14.76 -24.54 34.21
N GLY A 133 -15.48 -24.96 35.26
CA GLY A 133 -15.57 -24.18 36.48
C GLY A 133 -14.19 -23.92 37.10
N ILE A 134 -14.02 -22.77 37.73
CA ILE A 134 -12.79 -22.41 38.44
C ILE A 134 -12.41 -23.52 39.44
N THR A 135 -11.16 -23.96 39.37
CA THR A 135 -10.60 -24.90 40.37
C THR A 135 -10.49 -24.18 41.70
N GLY A 136 -11.16 -24.69 42.74
CA GLY A 136 -11.09 -24.11 44.08
C GLY A 136 -9.69 -24.21 44.69
N ASP A 137 -9.38 -23.28 45.60
CA ASP A 137 -8.07 -23.17 46.25
C ASP A 137 -7.60 -24.49 46.89
N THR A 138 -6.33 -24.82 46.68
CA THR A 138 -5.70 -26.04 47.19
C THR A 138 -5.54 -25.97 48.71
N GLY A 139 -6.35 -26.73 49.43
CA GLY A 139 -6.20 -26.98 50.87
C GLY A 139 -5.14 -28.06 51.18
N ALA A 140 -4.54 -27.97 52.37
CA ALA A 140 -3.42 -28.80 52.84
C ALA A 140 -3.69 -30.32 52.81
N ALA A 141 -2.61 -31.09 52.64
CA ALA A 141 -2.56 -32.53 52.41
C ALA A 141 -3.46 -33.37 53.34
N SER A 142 -4.45 -34.04 52.74
CA SER A 142 -5.30 -35.06 53.36
C SER A 142 -5.61 -36.17 52.34
N ILE A 143 -5.67 -37.42 52.80
CA ILE A 143 -5.87 -38.64 52.00
C ILE A 143 -7.35 -38.94 51.66
N VAL A 144 -8.23 -37.94 51.77
CA VAL A 144 -9.66 -38.06 51.45
C VAL A 144 -9.96 -37.17 50.25
N ALA A 145 -10.51 -37.75 49.18
CA ALA A 145 -10.98 -36.99 48.03
C ALA A 145 -12.02 -35.94 48.48
N GLY A 146 -11.71 -34.66 48.28
CA GLY A 146 -12.65 -33.57 48.56
C GLY A 146 -13.88 -33.65 47.65
N PRO A 147 -15.04 -33.14 48.08
CA PRO A 147 -16.26 -33.20 47.30
C PRO A 147 -16.04 -32.54 45.93
N THR A 148 -16.37 -33.25 44.86
CA THR A 148 -16.35 -32.73 43.49
C THR A 148 -17.15 -31.42 43.46
N GLY A 149 -16.52 -30.33 43.02
CA GLY A 149 -17.18 -29.02 42.90
C GLY A 149 -18.44 -29.12 42.03
N ALA A 150 -19.47 -28.35 42.38
CA ALA A 150 -20.75 -28.38 41.66
C ALA A 150 -20.52 -28.25 40.15
N ILE A 151 -21.02 -29.23 39.39
CA ILE A 151 -21.00 -29.22 37.93
C ILE A 151 -21.63 -27.91 37.48
N GLY A 152 -20.85 -27.09 36.76
CA GLY A 152 -21.35 -25.81 36.22
C GLY A 152 -22.63 -26.05 35.42
N SER A 153 -23.62 -25.17 35.58
CA SER A 153 -24.94 -25.30 34.95
C SER A 153 -24.77 -25.71 33.49
N THR A 154 -25.33 -26.86 33.09
CA THR A 154 -25.40 -27.30 31.70
C THR A 154 -25.83 -26.11 30.86
N GLY A 155 -24.97 -25.65 29.95
CA GLY A 155 -25.30 -24.55 29.04
C GLY A 155 -26.63 -24.85 28.39
N ALA A 156 -27.50 -23.83 28.29
CA ALA A 156 -28.85 -23.98 27.75
C ALA A 156 -28.79 -24.87 26.50
N THR A 157 -29.49 -26.01 26.53
CA THR A 157 -29.67 -26.87 25.37
C THR A 157 -30.04 -25.95 24.21
N GLY A 158 -29.15 -25.83 23.22
CA GLY A 158 -29.42 -25.03 22.04
C GLY A 158 -30.80 -25.42 21.53
N SER A 159 -31.65 -24.43 21.22
CA SER A 159 -33.04 -24.63 20.82
C SER A 159 -33.15 -25.91 20.02
N THR A 160 -33.90 -26.90 20.51
CA THR A 160 -34.17 -28.14 19.79
C THR A 160 -34.45 -27.72 18.35
N GLY A 161 -33.55 -28.05 17.42
CA GLY A 161 -33.76 -27.74 16.02
C GLY A 161 -35.15 -28.24 15.70
N ILE A 162 -35.96 -27.42 15.00
CA ILE A 162 -37.36 -27.72 14.70
C ILE A 162 -37.47 -29.22 14.47
N THR A 163 -38.23 -29.93 15.30
CA THR A 163 -38.54 -31.32 15.05
C THR A 163 -39.07 -31.33 13.63
N GLY A 164 -38.29 -31.85 12.68
CA GLY A 164 -38.74 -31.97 11.30
C GLY A 164 -40.10 -32.62 11.39
N ALA A 165 -41.10 -32.00 10.74
CA ALA A 165 -42.51 -32.35 10.90
C ALA A 165 -42.62 -33.86 11.10
N THR A 166 -43.16 -34.30 12.25
CA THR A 166 -43.42 -35.71 12.52
C THR A 166 -43.99 -36.26 11.22
N GLY A 167 -43.23 -37.13 10.56
CA GLY A 167 -43.61 -37.64 9.24
C GLY A 167 -45.06 -38.06 9.36
N THR A 168 -45.91 -37.48 8.53
CA THR A 168 -47.34 -37.74 8.59
C THR A 168 -47.51 -39.24 8.68
N ILE A 169 -48.25 -39.70 9.70
CA ILE A 169 -48.71 -41.08 9.78
C ILE A 169 -49.39 -41.32 8.44
N GLY A 170 -48.71 -42.08 7.57
CA GLY A 170 -49.25 -42.47 6.28
C GLY A 170 -50.56 -43.16 6.55
N CYS A 171 -51.61 -42.75 5.85
CA CYS A 171 -52.87 -43.47 5.89
C CYS A 171 -52.58 -44.92 5.45
N THR A 172 -52.56 -45.86 6.40
CA THR A 172 -52.40 -47.29 6.12
C THR A 172 -53.72 -47.79 5.56
N GLY A 173 -53.87 -47.70 4.24
CA GLY A 173 -55.03 -48.19 3.51
C GLY A 173 -55.10 -47.60 2.11
N THR A 174 -55.28 -48.45 1.10
CA THR A 174 -55.54 -48.07 -0.30
C THR A 174 -56.81 -47.20 -0.40
N ASN A 175 -56.79 -46.16 -1.24
CA ASN A 175 -57.90 -45.24 -1.62
C ASN A 175 -58.01 -43.88 -0.90
N TYR A 176 -56.90 -43.23 -0.55
CA TYR A 176 -56.90 -41.79 -0.18
C TYR A 176 -56.16 -40.95 -1.23
N LEU A 177 -56.70 -39.77 -1.57
CA LEU A 177 -55.99 -38.71 -2.31
C LEU A 177 -55.51 -37.64 -1.33
N LEU A 178 -54.24 -37.29 -1.44
CA LEU A 178 -53.61 -36.22 -0.67
C LEU A 178 -53.98 -34.86 -1.26
N LYS A 179 -54.53 -33.95 -0.45
CA LYS A 179 -54.43 -32.51 -0.70
C LYS A 179 -53.52 -31.89 0.35
N SER A 180 -52.61 -31.04 -0.10
CA SER A 180 -51.83 -30.15 0.73
C SER A 180 -52.51 -28.78 0.74
N ASP A 181 -52.93 -28.30 1.90
CA ASP A 181 -53.39 -26.91 2.09
C ASP A 181 -52.29 -26.03 2.72
N GLY A 182 -51.04 -26.50 2.67
CA GLY A 182 -49.89 -25.77 3.16
C GLY A 182 -49.68 -25.79 4.67
N THR A 183 -50.57 -26.38 5.49
CA THR A 183 -50.25 -26.56 6.93
C THR A 183 -50.75 -27.84 7.61
N ASN A 184 -51.75 -28.57 7.11
CA ASN A 184 -52.13 -29.89 7.67
C ASN A 184 -52.72 -30.85 6.62
N ALA A 185 -52.47 -32.16 6.78
CA ALA A 185 -53.14 -33.19 5.96
C ALA A 185 -54.54 -33.48 6.50
N VAL A 186 -55.59 -33.03 5.80
CA VAL A 186 -56.98 -33.39 6.14
C VAL A 186 -57.39 -34.66 5.41
N CYS A 187 -57.58 -35.76 6.15
CA CYS A 187 -58.12 -37.00 5.61
C CYS A 187 -59.64 -36.84 5.40
N SER A 188 -60.08 -36.70 4.15
CA SER A 188 -61.51 -36.71 3.82
C SER A 188 -61.86 -37.96 3.03
N ARG A 189 -62.73 -38.79 3.61
CA ARG A 189 -63.25 -40.04 3.02
C ARG A 189 -64.36 -39.67 2.03
N ILE A 190 -64.07 -39.71 0.73
CA ILE A 190 -65.11 -39.61 -0.30
C ILE A 190 -65.51 -41.05 -0.66
N ILE A 191 -66.59 -41.49 -0.03
CA ILE A 191 -67.41 -42.69 -0.34
C ILE A 191 -67.07 -43.96 0.46
N ASP A 192 -68.05 -44.35 1.29
CA ASP A 192 -68.18 -45.65 1.97
C ASP A 192 -68.90 -46.61 1.02
N ASN A 193 -68.49 -47.88 1.04
CA ASN A 193 -69.07 -49.04 0.34
C ASN A 193 -68.58 -49.31 -1.11
N ALA A 194 -67.39 -49.93 -1.18
CA ALA A 194 -67.07 -51.09 -2.01
C ALA A 194 -67.52 -51.10 -3.49
N THR A 195 -67.03 -50.17 -4.33
CA THR A 195 -66.78 -50.40 -5.77
C THR A 195 -65.73 -49.40 -6.27
N SER A 196 -64.61 -49.88 -6.80
CA SER A 196 -63.41 -49.11 -7.17
C SER A 196 -63.55 -48.33 -8.49
N ILE A 197 -63.14 -47.06 -8.49
CA ILE A 197 -62.88 -46.25 -9.70
C ILE A 197 -61.39 -46.35 -10.02
N GLY A 198 -61.02 -46.87 -11.20
CA GLY A 198 -59.64 -46.90 -11.69
C GLY A 198 -59.44 -45.94 -12.87
N ILE A 199 -58.28 -45.29 -12.96
CA ILE A 199 -57.84 -44.53 -14.13
C ILE A 199 -56.60 -45.24 -14.69
N ASN A 200 -56.60 -45.59 -15.99
CA ASN A 200 -55.54 -46.36 -16.68
C ASN A 200 -55.30 -47.78 -16.12
N ASN A 201 -56.36 -48.46 -15.68
CA ASN A 201 -56.26 -49.88 -15.37
C ASN A 201 -56.29 -50.70 -16.68
N VAL A 202 -55.27 -51.51 -16.94
CA VAL A 202 -55.21 -52.39 -18.12
C VAL A 202 -56.20 -53.57 -18.07
N SER A 203 -56.89 -53.74 -16.94
CA SER A 203 -57.98 -54.72 -16.78
C SER A 203 -59.05 -54.17 -15.81
N PRO A 204 -59.94 -53.27 -16.27
CA PRO A 204 -61.03 -52.76 -15.44
C PRO A 204 -61.93 -53.92 -14.98
N ASP A 205 -62.37 -53.87 -13.73
CA ASP A 205 -63.31 -54.84 -13.18
C ASP A 205 -64.68 -54.72 -13.87
N ALA A 206 -65.38 -55.83 -14.04
CA ALA A 206 -66.70 -55.87 -14.70
C ALA A 206 -67.77 -55.00 -13.98
N SER A 207 -67.53 -54.59 -12.74
CA SER A 207 -68.41 -53.66 -12.01
C SER A 207 -68.11 -52.17 -12.22
N ALA A 208 -67.14 -51.79 -13.07
CA ALA A 208 -66.81 -50.39 -13.31
C ALA A 208 -67.95 -49.66 -14.06
N ILE A 209 -68.48 -48.57 -13.48
CA ILE A 209 -69.56 -47.79 -14.10
C ILE A 209 -69.04 -46.86 -15.22
N LEU A 210 -67.77 -46.44 -15.16
CA LEU A 210 -67.10 -45.70 -16.23
C LEU A 210 -65.57 -45.87 -16.11
N ASP A 211 -64.94 -46.38 -17.15
CA ASP A 211 -63.48 -46.39 -17.32
C ASP A 211 -63.11 -45.52 -18.53
N VAL A 212 -62.10 -44.66 -18.36
CA VAL A 212 -61.63 -43.76 -19.43
C VAL A 212 -60.12 -43.92 -19.58
N SER A 213 -59.72 -44.55 -20.68
CA SER A 213 -58.32 -44.70 -21.08
C SER A 213 -58.05 -43.90 -22.35
N GLY A 214 -57.13 -42.94 -22.30
CA GLY A 214 -56.69 -42.17 -23.46
C GLY A 214 -55.22 -41.78 -23.32
N THR A 215 -54.41 -42.07 -24.33
CA THR A 215 -52.99 -41.66 -24.38
C THR A 215 -52.80 -40.29 -25.04
N THR A 216 -53.84 -39.76 -25.69
CA THR A 216 -53.81 -38.50 -26.45
C THR A 216 -54.99 -37.57 -26.14
N GLY A 217 -55.94 -37.98 -25.28
CA GLY A 217 -57.10 -37.18 -24.85
C GLY A 217 -57.58 -37.56 -23.45
N GLY A 218 -58.37 -36.69 -22.81
CA GLY A 218 -58.90 -36.88 -21.44
C GLY A 218 -60.42 -36.69 -21.34
N VAL A 219 -60.95 -36.75 -20.12
CA VAL A 219 -62.38 -36.49 -19.84
C VAL A 219 -62.62 -34.98 -19.84
N LEU A 220 -63.42 -34.50 -20.80
CA LEU A 220 -63.91 -33.12 -20.78
C LEU A 220 -65.10 -33.03 -19.83
N ILE A 221 -64.88 -32.50 -18.63
CA ILE A 221 -65.97 -32.19 -17.70
C ILE A 221 -66.76 -30.96 -18.17
N ASN A 222 -68.04 -30.88 -17.76
CA ASN A 222 -68.91 -29.79 -18.17
C ASN A 222 -68.30 -28.43 -17.83
N ARG A 223 -68.20 -27.56 -18.84
CA ARG A 223 -67.65 -26.20 -18.73
C ARG A 223 -68.81 -25.21 -18.75
N MET A 224 -68.89 -24.35 -17.74
CA MET A 224 -69.94 -23.34 -17.64
C MET A 224 -69.49 -22.14 -16.83
N THR A 225 -70.16 -21.00 -17.00
CA THR A 225 -69.91 -19.81 -16.19
C THR A 225 -70.40 -19.99 -14.75
N GLU A 226 -69.96 -19.14 -13.84
CA GLU A 226 -70.44 -19.14 -12.46
C GLU A 226 -71.95 -18.94 -12.35
N THR A 227 -72.53 -18.07 -13.19
CA THR A 227 -73.98 -17.87 -13.26
C THR A 227 -74.68 -19.16 -13.68
N GLN A 228 -74.22 -19.80 -14.75
CA GLN A 228 -74.79 -21.06 -15.24
C GLN A 228 -74.65 -22.20 -14.21
N ARG A 229 -73.55 -22.24 -13.45
CA ARG A 229 -73.37 -23.16 -12.32
C ARG A 229 -74.43 -22.92 -11.23
N ASN A 230 -74.65 -21.66 -10.87
CA ASN A 230 -75.62 -21.27 -9.85
C ASN A 230 -77.07 -21.56 -10.26
N ASP A 231 -77.36 -21.58 -11.57
CA ASP A 231 -78.68 -21.90 -12.12
C ASP A 231 -79.02 -23.41 -12.04
N ILE A 232 -78.09 -24.27 -11.64
CA ILE A 232 -78.36 -25.68 -11.39
C ILE A 232 -79.19 -25.79 -10.10
N SER A 233 -80.50 -26.00 -10.24
CA SER A 233 -81.47 -25.99 -9.15
C SER A 233 -81.37 -27.17 -8.18
N SER A 234 -80.79 -28.30 -8.61
CA SER A 234 -80.57 -29.49 -7.78
C SER A 234 -79.30 -30.25 -8.20
N PRO A 235 -78.11 -29.74 -7.85
CA PRO A 235 -76.85 -30.36 -8.22
C PRO A 235 -76.63 -31.67 -7.44
N ALA A 236 -76.23 -32.72 -8.14
CA ALA A 236 -75.91 -34.00 -7.53
C ALA A 236 -74.68 -33.89 -6.61
N LEU A 237 -74.68 -34.61 -5.49
CA LEU A 237 -73.50 -34.72 -4.62
C LEU A 237 -72.31 -35.22 -5.44
N GLY A 238 -71.18 -34.50 -5.37
CA GLY A 238 -69.98 -34.82 -6.13
C GLY A 238 -69.98 -34.33 -7.59
N LEU A 239 -71.00 -33.57 -8.03
CA LEU A 239 -71.01 -32.97 -9.36
C LEU A 239 -69.76 -32.10 -9.57
N LEU A 240 -68.96 -32.48 -10.55
CA LEU A 240 -67.74 -31.78 -10.97
C LEU A 240 -68.02 -30.96 -12.22
N ILE A 241 -67.67 -29.68 -12.18
CA ILE A 241 -67.71 -28.78 -13.33
C ILE A 241 -66.44 -27.96 -13.39
N PHE A 242 -66.06 -27.54 -14.59
CA PHE A 242 -65.05 -26.50 -14.77
C PHE A 242 -65.73 -25.14 -14.89
N ASN A 243 -65.57 -24.29 -13.87
CA ASN A 243 -66.13 -22.95 -13.87
C ASN A 243 -65.26 -22.04 -14.73
N THR A 244 -65.76 -21.66 -15.91
CA THR A 244 -65.01 -20.83 -16.87
C THR A 244 -64.94 -19.36 -16.48
N THR A 245 -65.74 -18.92 -15.49
CA THR A 245 -65.63 -17.57 -14.94
C THR A 245 -64.44 -17.46 -13.99
N THR A 246 -64.20 -18.50 -13.19
CA THR A 246 -63.09 -18.53 -12.22
C THR A 246 -61.87 -19.32 -12.67
N ASN A 247 -61.97 -20.05 -13.80
CA ASN A 247 -60.97 -21.01 -14.30
C ASN A 247 -60.59 -22.10 -13.28
N CYS A 248 -61.53 -22.50 -12.43
CA CYS A 248 -61.29 -23.48 -11.37
C CYS A 248 -62.25 -24.67 -11.48
N LEU A 249 -61.80 -25.82 -10.98
CA LEU A 249 -62.67 -26.97 -10.78
C LEU A 249 -63.62 -26.66 -9.62
N ASN A 250 -64.93 -26.86 -9.81
CA ASN A 250 -65.93 -26.73 -8.75
C ASN A 250 -66.59 -28.10 -8.52
N MET A 251 -66.76 -28.46 -7.25
CA MET A 251 -67.42 -29.70 -6.83
C MET A 251 -68.58 -29.39 -5.88
N TRP A 252 -69.78 -29.90 -6.17
CA TRP A 252 -70.91 -29.78 -5.24
C TRP A 252 -70.78 -30.78 -4.07
N THR A 253 -70.91 -30.29 -2.84
CA THR A 253 -70.76 -31.11 -1.62
C THR A 253 -72.07 -31.54 -0.97
N GLY A 254 -73.21 -31.30 -1.63
CA GLY A 254 -74.54 -31.51 -1.05
C GLY A 254 -75.11 -30.25 -0.39
N ALA A 255 -74.25 -29.33 0.05
CA ALA A 255 -74.66 -28.07 0.68
C ALA A 255 -74.09 -26.82 -0.02
N SER A 256 -72.90 -26.92 -0.59
CA SER A 256 -72.22 -25.79 -1.24
C SER A 256 -71.26 -26.27 -2.34
N TRP A 257 -70.91 -25.37 -3.26
CA TRP A 257 -69.84 -25.59 -4.21
C TRP A 257 -68.48 -25.36 -3.53
N LYS A 258 -67.56 -26.31 -3.68
CA LYS A 258 -66.15 -26.17 -3.27
C LYS A 258 -65.29 -25.95 -4.50
N GLN A 259 -64.41 -24.96 -4.42
CA GLN A 259 -63.54 -24.55 -5.51
C GLN A 259 -62.12 -25.04 -5.29
N SER A 260 -61.54 -25.63 -6.33
CA SER A 260 -60.14 -26.04 -6.40
C SER A 260 -59.55 -25.35 -7.62
N CYS A 261 -58.91 -24.21 -7.40
CA CYS A 261 -58.07 -23.59 -8.40
C CYS A 261 -56.74 -24.31 -8.35
N PHE A 262 -56.29 -24.84 -9.48
CA PHE A 262 -54.90 -25.30 -9.58
C PHE A 262 -54.00 -24.07 -9.37
N ASP A 263 -52.85 -24.24 -8.69
CA ASP A 263 -51.87 -23.17 -8.48
C ASP A 263 -51.68 -22.36 -9.77
N CYS A 264 -51.55 -21.04 -9.66
CA CYS A 264 -51.48 -20.15 -10.83
C CYS A 264 -50.53 -20.74 -11.88
N ASP A 265 -51.03 -20.97 -13.11
CA ASP A 265 -50.29 -21.58 -14.21
C ASP A 265 -49.27 -20.60 -14.84
N PHE A 266 -48.54 -19.88 -13.99
CA PHE A 266 -47.40 -19.07 -14.35
C PHE A 266 -46.37 -19.08 -13.23
N ASN A 267 -45.09 -19.17 -13.59
CA ASN A 267 -44.01 -19.15 -12.63
C ASN A 267 -43.98 -17.82 -11.87
N ALA A 268 -43.74 -17.89 -10.56
CA ALA A 268 -43.50 -16.71 -9.75
C ALA A 268 -42.31 -15.89 -10.32
N PRO A 269 -42.34 -14.55 -10.20
CA PRO A 269 -41.25 -13.73 -10.72
C PRO A 269 -39.95 -14.04 -9.98
N ILE A 270 -38.86 -14.25 -10.72
CA ILE A 270 -37.53 -14.37 -10.10
C ILE A 270 -37.11 -12.98 -9.63
N SER A 271 -36.82 -12.85 -8.33
CA SER A 271 -36.41 -11.60 -7.71
C SER A 271 -34.89 -11.46 -7.64
N GLY A 272 -34.40 -10.23 -7.72
CA GLY A 272 -32.97 -9.92 -7.65
C GLY A 272 -32.72 -8.50 -7.14
N ASN A 273 -31.46 -8.22 -6.80
CA ASN A 273 -31.01 -6.89 -6.39
C ASN A 273 -29.54 -6.65 -6.76
N ASN A 274 -29.11 -5.39 -6.75
CA ASN A 274 -27.73 -4.99 -7.06
C ASN A 274 -26.79 -4.93 -5.84
N GLY A 275 -27.18 -5.50 -4.71
CA GLY A 275 -26.40 -5.54 -3.47
C GLY A 275 -25.24 -6.54 -3.49
N PRO A 276 -24.26 -6.39 -2.58
CA PRO A 276 -24.17 -5.36 -1.54
C PRO A 276 -23.74 -3.99 -2.09
N ILE A 277 -24.38 -2.91 -1.62
CA ILE A 277 -24.06 -1.51 -1.97
C ILE A 277 -23.66 -0.70 -0.74
N CYS A 278 -23.06 0.48 -0.96
CA CYS A 278 -22.76 1.43 0.12
C CYS A 278 -23.91 2.39 0.39
N GLN A 279 -24.07 2.80 1.66
CA GLN A 279 -25.02 3.82 2.08
C GLN A 279 -24.90 5.09 1.22
N GLY A 280 -26.04 5.63 0.81
CA GLY A 280 -26.14 6.75 -0.12
C GLY A 280 -26.19 6.34 -1.59
N SER A 281 -25.89 5.09 -1.93
CA SER A 281 -26.07 4.57 -3.30
C SER A 281 -27.54 4.21 -3.58
N THR A 282 -27.89 4.01 -4.84
CA THR A 282 -29.23 3.54 -5.24
C THR A 282 -29.32 2.01 -5.17
N LEU A 283 -30.26 1.50 -4.36
CA LEU A 283 -30.66 0.09 -4.37
C LEU A 283 -31.67 -0.14 -5.49
N ASN A 284 -31.37 -1.06 -6.39
CA ASN A 284 -32.27 -1.48 -7.47
C ASN A 284 -32.76 -2.89 -7.19
N LEU A 285 -34.08 -3.08 -7.22
CA LEU A 285 -34.72 -4.38 -7.17
C LEU A 285 -35.17 -4.76 -8.58
N THR A 286 -35.11 -6.04 -8.89
CA THR A 286 -35.49 -6.56 -10.20
C THR A 286 -36.43 -7.74 -10.07
N ALA A 287 -37.43 -7.82 -10.95
CA ALA A 287 -38.29 -8.98 -11.12
C ALA A 287 -38.33 -9.40 -12.60
N THR A 288 -38.31 -10.69 -12.90
CA THR A 288 -38.47 -11.17 -14.28
C THR A 288 -39.83 -10.77 -14.85
N THR A 289 -39.85 -10.39 -16.14
CA THR A 289 -41.08 -9.98 -16.82
C THR A 289 -42.03 -11.16 -17.05
N ILE A 290 -43.20 -11.06 -16.44
CA ILE A 290 -44.39 -11.88 -16.71
C ILE A 290 -45.37 -11.01 -17.51
N LEU A 291 -45.67 -11.42 -18.74
CA LEU A 291 -46.54 -10.67 -19.65
C LEU A 291 -47.96 -10.55 -19.06
N ASP A 292 -48.51 -9.33 -19.10
CA ASP A 292 -49.83 -8.94 -18.59
C ASP A 292 -50.04 -9.15 -17.09
N ALA A 293 -48.95 -9.22 -16.31
CA ALA A 293 -49.01 -9.25 -14.85
C ALA A 293 -48.76 -7.87 -14.24
N THR A 294 -49.38 -7.61 -13.08
CA THR A 294 -49.02 -6.50 -12.18
C THR A 294 -48.12 -7.02 -11.06
N TYR A 295 -47.25 -6.17 -10.51
CA TYR A 295 -46.30 -6.54 -9.45
C TYR A 295 -46.67 -5.87 -8.14
N GLN A 296 -46.30 -6.52 -7.04
CA GLN A 296 -46.35 -5.93 -5.71
C GLN A 296 -45.10 -6.33 -4.93
N TRP A 297 -44.32 -5.32 -4.55
CA TRP A 297 -43.17 -5.46 -3.67
C TRP A 297 -43.53 -5.12 -2.23
N SER A 298 -42.92 -5.83 -1.29
CA SER A 298 -42.85 -5.48 0.14
C SER A 298 -41.41 -5.63 0.65
N GLY A 299 -41.04 -4.88 1.69
CA GLY A 299 -39.69 -4.93 2.23
C GLY A 299 -39.49 -4.19 3.55
N PRO A 300 -38.22 -4.01 3.98
CA PRO A 300 -37.86 -3.32 5.22
C PRO A 300 -38.44 -1.91 5.32
N ASN A 301 -38.63 -1.42 6.55
CA ASN A 301 -39.20 -0.09 6.87
C ASN A 301 -40.55 0.19 6.20
N GLY A 302 -41.36 -0.84 5.95
CA GLY A 302 -42.67 -0.69 5.32
C GLY A 302 -42.61 -0.35 3.84
N PHE A 303 -41.47 -0.60 3.17
CA PHE A 303 -41.33 -0.40 1.73
C PHE A 303 -42.40 -1.17 0.97
N THR A 304 -43.10 -0.50 0.05
CA THR A 304 -44.02 -1.12 -0.91
C THR A 304 -43.88 -0.46 -2.28
N SER A 305 -44.09 -1.22 -3.36
CA SER A 305 -44.09 -0.68 -4.73
C SER A 305 -44.87 -1.57 -5.69
N THR A 306 -45.50 -0.96 -6.69
CA THR A 306 -46.18 -1.67 -7.79
C THR A 306 -45.34 -1.73 -9.07
N GLN A 307 -44.18 -1.08 -9.09
CA GLN A 307 -43.26 -1.14 -10.23
C GLN A 307 -42.62 -2.52 -10.31
N GLN A 308 -42.39 -3.02 -11.52
CA GLN A 308 -41.65 -4.27 -11.72
C GLN A 308 -40.24 -4.19 -11.14
N ASN A 309 -39.50 -3.11 -11.46
CA ASN A 309 -38.12 -2.89 -11.06
C ASN A 309 -37.98 -1.57 -10.27
N PRO A 310 -38.41 -1.53 -9.00
CA PRO A 310 -38.34 -0.31 -8.21
C PRO A 310 -36.90 0.00 -7.77
N SER A 311 -36.65 1.27 -7.46
CA SER A 311 -35.38 1.73 -6.92
C SER A 311 -35.55 2.58 -5.67
N ILE A 312 -34.57 2.50 -4.76
CA ILE A 312 -34.48 3.31 -3.55
C ILE A 312 -33.20 4.15 -3.68
N SER A 313 -33.36 5.44 -3.98
CA SER A 313 -32.24 6.38 -4.03
C SER A 313 -31.74 6.69 -2.63
N ASN A 314 -30.45 7.02 -2.50
CA ASN A 314 -29.81 7.35 -1.23
C ASN A 314 -30.07 6.33 -0.11
N ALA A 315 -29.99 5.03 -0.44
CA ALA A 315 -30.36 3.97 0.49
C ALA A 315 -29.53 4.04 1.78
N THR A 316 -30.20 3.97 2.93
CA THR A 316 -29.58 3.92 4.26
C THR A 316 -29.34 2.48 4.70
N ALA A 317 -28.54 2.26 5.74
CA ALA A 317 -28.33 0.92 6.31
C ALA A 317 -29.65 0.22 6.71
N SER A 318 -30.68 1.00 7.10
CA SER A 318 -32.01 0.48 7.43
C SER A 318 -32.77 -0.11 6.24
N ALA A 319 -32.39 0.21 4.99
CA ALA A 319 -32.93 -0.43 3.79
C ALA A 319 -32.39 -1.86 3.58
N SER A 320 -31.43 -2.32 4.38
CA SER A 320 -31.00 -3.72 4.33
C SER A 320 -32.10 -4.64 4.82
N GLY A 321 -32.25 -5.80 4.16
CA GLY A 321 -33.19 -6.84 4.57
C GLY A 321 -33.80 -7.60 3.40
N SER A 322 -34.80 -8.42 3.71
CA SER A 322 -35.50 -9.23 2.71
C SER A 322 -36.59 -8.42 2.00
N TYR A 323 -36.52 -8.36 0.68
CA TYR A 323 -37.53 -7.79 -0.19
C TYR A 323 -38.28 -8.91 -0.89
N SER A 324 -39.61 -8.86 -0.85
CA SER A 324 -40.49 -9.89 -1.41
C SER A 324 -41.34 -9.31 -2.53
N VAL A 325 -41.50 -10.04 -3.62
CA VAL A 325 -42.35 -9.66 -4.77
C VAL A 325 -43.36 -10.75 -5.08
N THR A 326 -44.58 -10.34 -5.41
CA THR A 326 -45.60 -11.18 -6.04
C THR A 326 -45.99 -10.58 -7.39
N ALA A 327 -46.45 -11.43 -8.30
CA ALA A 327 -47.06 -11.00 -9.55
C ALA A 327 -48.51 -11.47 -9.60
N THR A 328 -49.42 -10.66 -10.15
CA THR A 328 -50.83 -11.00 -10.30
C THR A 328 -51.21 -10.97 -11.78
N LYS A 329 -51.67 -12.10 -12.31
CA LYS A 329 -52.13 -12.24 -13.69
C LYS A 329 -53.53 -12.84 -13.70
N ASN A 330 -54.46 -12.21 -14.41
CA ASN A 330 -55.85 -12.66 -14.54
C ASN A 330 -56.53 -12.95 -13.18
N GLY A 331 -56.25 -12.16 -12.14
CA GLY A 331 -56.79 -12.34 -10.80
C GLY A 331 -56.11 -13.42 -9.95
N CYS A 332 -55.08 -14.10 -10.47
CA CYS A 332 -54.29 -15.10 -9.74
C CYS A 332 -52.94 -14.49 -9.30
N THR A 333 -52.62 -14.56 -8.00
CA THR A 333 -51.37 -14.04 -7.43
C THR A 333 -50.37 -15.17 -7.21
N SER A 334 -49.14 -15.00 -7.70
CA SER A 334 -48.06 -15.97 -7.53
C SER A 334 -47.66 -16.14 -6.06
N THR A 335 -46.98 -17.24 -5.73
CA THR A 335 -46.23 -17.34 -4.47
C THR A 335 -45.20 -16.19 -4.37
N PRO A 336 -44.96 -15.62 -3.18
CA PRO A 336 -43.94 -14.59 -3.02
C PRO A 336 -42.53 -15.12 -3.30
N GLN A 337 -41.70 -14.30 -3.96
CA GLN A 337 -40.27 -14.56 -4.16
C GLN A 337 -39.46 -13.48 -3.47
N SER A 338 -38.41 -13.89 -2.74
CA SER A 338 -37.64 -12.99 -1.88
C SER A 338 -36.18 -12.87 -2.30
N THR A 339 -35.63 -11.67 -2.17
CA THR A 339 -34.20 -11.38 -2.36
C THR A 339 -33.69 -10.56 -1.17
N VAL A 340 -32.47 -10.85 -0.69
CA VAL A 340 -31.88 -10.12 0.44
C VAL A 340 -30.96 -9.05 -0.10
N ALA A 341 -31.29 -7.79 0.18
CA ALA A 341 -30.45 -6.64 -0.16
C ALA A 341 -29.61 -6.22 1.06
N THR A 342 -28.36 -5.84 0.80
CA THR A 342 -27.43 -5.36 1.84
C THR A 342 -26.93 -3.96 1.48
N VAL A 343 -27.10 -3.03 2.43
CA VAL A 343 -26.61 -1.65 2.35
C VAL A 343 -25.61 -1.44 3.48
N ASN A 344 -24.32 -1.46 3.13
CA ASN A 344 -23.23 -1.28 4.07
C ASN A 344 -23.10 0.20 4.48
N ALA A 345 -23.03 0.47 5.79
CA ALA A 345 -22.77 1.81 6.29
C ALA A 345 -21.39 2.31 5.80
N THR A 346 -21.33 3.56 5.38
CA THR A 346 -20.06 4.22 5.08
C THR A 346 -19.35 4.58 6.39
N PRO A 347 -18.03 4.37 6.52
CA PRO A 347 -17.30 4.79 7.71
C PRO A 347 -17.34 6.31 7.88
N ALA A 348 -17.19 6.77 9.11
CA ALA A 348 -16.98 8.18 9.40
C ALA A 348 -15.72 8.71 8.69
N THR A 349 -15.74 9.98 8.28
CA THR A 349 -14.56 10.64 7.71
C THR A 349 -13.44 10.71 8.75
N PRO A 350 -12.23 10.20 8.47
CA PRO A 350 -11.10 10.36 9.39
C PRO A 350 -10.74 11.84 9.58
N THR A 351 -10.40 12.25 10.79
CA THR A 351 -9.82 13.56 11.06
C THR A 351 -8.32 13.46 10.83
N ALA A 352 -7.81 14.13 9.79
CA ALA A 352 -6.40 14.10 9.41
C ALA A 352 -5.61 15.20 10.15
N GLY A 353 -4.42 14.87 10.62
CA GLY A 353 -3.50 15.79 11.28
C GLY A 353 -2.05 15.57 10.88
N ASN A 354 -1.19 16.53 11.22
CA ASN A 354 0.25 16.42 11.10
C ASN A 354 0.94 17.27 12.19
N ASP A 355 2.22 17.00 12.46
CA ASP A 355 3.05 17.72 13.44
C ASP A 355 3.82 18.92 12.84
N GLY A 356 3.45 19.34 11.62
CA GLY A 356 4.07 20.46 10.92
C GLY A 356 3.71 21.85 11.46
N PRO A 357 4.48 22.88 11.07
CA PRO A 357 5.58 22.83 10.11
C PRO A 357 6.85 22.16 10.66
N VAL A 358 7.50 21.30 9.85
CA VAL A 358 8.76 20.63 10.20
C VAL A 358 9.93 21.14 9.33
N CYS A 359 11.15 20.84 9.73
CA CYS A 359 12.36 21.21 8.97
C CYS A 359 12.77 20.08 8.01
N VAL A 360 13.50 20.39 6.93
CA VAL A 360 14.15 19.37 6.09
C VAL A 360 15.04 18.46 6.95
N GLY A 361 14.95 17.15 6.73
CA GLY A 361 15.68 16.12 7.47
C GLY A 361 15.02 15.68 8.78
N SER A 362 14.04 16.42 9.31
CA SER A 362 13.29 16.02 10.51
C SER A 362 12.30 14.89 10.22
N ILE A 363 11.84 14.20 11.27
CA ILE A 363 10.70 13.30 11.20
C ILE A 363 9.41 14.12 11.02
N LEU A 364 8.54 13.70 10.11
CA LEU A 364 7.18 14.21 9.90
C LEU A 364 6.18 13.11 10.25
N ASN A 365 5.27 13.38 11.18
CA ASN A 365 4.23 12.46 11.62
C ASN A 365 2.88 12.87 11.03
N LEU A 366 2.21 11.93 10.37
CA LEU A 366 0.83 12.06 9.94
C LEU A 366 -0.07 11.31 10.91
N THR A 367 -1.25 11.85 11.19
CA THR A 367 -2.21 11.24 12.11
C THR A 367 -3.62 11.17 11.53
N ALA A 368 -4.35 10.11 11.87
CA ALA A 368 -5.78 9.98 11.57
C ALA A 368 -6.55 9.59 12.84
N SER A 369 -7.79 10.07 12.98
CA SER A 369 -8.68 9.64 14.08
C SER A 369 -8.92 8.14 14.06
N SER A 370 -9.05 7.53 15.25
CA SER A 370 -9.30 6.09 15.37
C SER A 370 -10.74 5.74 15.01
N ILE A 371 -10.89 4.84 14.05
CA ILE A 371 -12.18 4.32 13.59
C ILE A 371 -12.10 2.79 13.68
N SER A 372 -13.11 2.16 14.29
CA SER A 372 -13.09 0.71 14.55
C SER A 372 -13.34 -0.09 13.26
N GLY A 373 -12.57 -1.16 13.06
CA GLY A 373 -12.79 -2.14 12.00
C GLY A 373 -12.51 -1.66 10.57
N VAL A 374 -11.81 -0.53 10.39
CA VAL A 374 -11.46 0.01 9.07
C VAL A 374 -10.01 -0.24 8.70
N THR A 375 -9.72 -0.19 7.41
CA THR A 375 -8.36 -0.01 6.89
C THR A 375 -8.17 1.43 6.40
N PHE A 376 -7.01 2.02 6.67
CA PHE A 376 -6.69 3.38 6.23
C PHE A 376 -5.95 3.38 4.88
N SER A 377 -6.12 4.45 4.12
CA SER A 377 -5.37 4.72 2.89
C SER A 377 -5.01 6.20 2.82
N TRP A 378 -3.72 6.50 2.97
CA TRP A 378 -3.13 7.82 2.80
C TRP A 378 -2.66 8.02 1.36
N THR A 379 -2.86 9.23 0.84
CA THR A 379 -2.26 9.70 -0.41
C THR A 379 -1.74 11.13 -0.23
N GLY A 380 -0.70 11.51 -0.97
CA GLY A 380 -0.11 12.84 -0.86
C GLY A 380 0.83 13.21 -2.01
N PRO A 381 1.61 14.29 -1.83
CA PRO A 381 2.63 14.74 -2.79
C PRO A 381 3.63 13.62 -3.17
N ASN A 382 4.26 13.74 -4.34
CA ASN A 382 5.22 12.77 -4.89
C ASN A 382 4.74 11.31 -4.94
N ALA A 383 3.45 11.10 -5.21
CA ALA A 383 2.84 9.77 -5.20
C ALA A 383 3.01 9.04 -3.85
N TYR A 384 3.11 9.79 -2.75
CA TYR A 384 3.12 9.22 -1.41
C TYR A 384 1.86 8.38 -1.18
N SER A 385 2.04 7.19 -0.60
CA SER A 385 0.95 6.34 -0.15
C SER A 385 1.34 5.55 1.11
N ALA A 386 0.37 5.33 1.99
CA ALA A 386 0.54 4.51 3.19
C ALA A 386 -0.79 3.91 3.65
N SER A 387 -0.76 2.73 4.26
CA SER A 387 -1.96 2.02 4.76
C SER A 387 -2.09 2.01 6.28
N VAL A 388 -1.06 2.48 6.99
CA VAL A 388 -1.06 2.60 8.45
C VAL A 388 -1.83 3.85 8.89
N GLN A 389 -2.49 3.79 10.05
CA GLN A 389 -3.28 4.90 10.57
C GLN A 389 -2.45 6.18 10.77
N ASN A 390 -1.27 6.04 11.40
CA ASN A 390 -0.36 7.14 11.71
C ASN A 390 1.01 6.92 11.03
N PRO A 391 1.15 7.26 9.73
CA PRO A 391 2.41 7.12 9.01
C PRO A 391 3.51 8.07 9.52
N ILE A 392 4.76 7.65 9.35
CA ILE A 392 5.96 8.41 9.70
C ILE A 392 6.83 8.58 8.45
N ILE A 393 7.23 9.82 8.15
CA ILE A 393 8.25 10.15 7.15
C ILE A 393 9.52 10.52 7.91
N THR A 394 10.54 9.65 7.89
CA THR A 394 11.72 9.77 8.78
C THR A 394 12.70 10.88 8.40
N SER A 395 12.63 11.36 7.16
CA SER A 395 13.45 12.46 6.65
C SER A 395 12.59 13.33 5.73
N ALA A 396 12.00 14.38 6.30
CA ALA A 396 11.21 15.34 5.57
C ALA A 396 12.05 16.04 4.49
N ALA A 397 11.42 16.37 3.37
CA ALA A 397 12.04 17.02 2.21
C ALA A 397 11.06 18.06 1.70
N LEU A 398 11.55 19.10 1.03
CA LEU A 398 10.66 20.16 0.49
C LEU A 398 9.57 19.61 -0.41
N THR A 399 9.86 18.52 -1.13
CA THR A 399 8.91 17.85 -2.01
C THR A 399 7.74 17.21 -1.25
N HIS A 400 7.88 16.93 0.06
CA HIS A 400 6.79 16.40 0.90
C HIS A 400 5.76 17.47 1.30
N THR A 401 6.01 18.75 1.03
CA THR A 401 5.04 19.84 1.26
C THR A 401 3.81 19.67 0.37
N GLY A 402 2.63 19.84 0.95
CA GLY A 402 1.36 19.78 0.21
C GLY A 402 0.24 19.13 1.00
N THR A 403 -0.85 18.82 0.29
CA THR A 403 -2.06 18.24 0.90
C THR A 403 -1.99 16.73 0.93
N TYR A 404 -2.20 16.16 2.12
CA TYR A 404 -2.36 14.73 2.34
C TYR A 404 -3.82 14.41 2.59
N ASN A 405 -4.28 13.32 1.99
CA ASN A 405 -5.64 12.83 2.11
C ASN A 405 -5.62 11.44 2.75
N VAL A 406 -6.55 11.18 3.67
CA VAL A 406 -6.74 9.85 4.27
C VAL A 406 -8.20 9.43 4.15
N THR A 407 -8.41 8.21 3.68
CA THR A 407 -9.72 7.54 3.68
C THR A 407 -9.70 6.32 4.60
N ALA A 408 -10.88 5.96 5.11
CA ALA A 408 -11.12 4.72 5.82
C ALA A 408 -12.03 3.83 4.97
N THR A 409 -11.81 2.51 5.01
CA THR A 409 -12.63 1.54 4.25
C THR A 409 -13.14 0.43 5.17
N VAL A 410 -14.43 0.11 5.08
CA VAL A 410 -15.06 -1.06 5.74
C VAL A 410 -16.04 -1.72 4.77
N ASN A 411 -16.02 -3.06 4.67
CA ASN A 411 -16.92 -3.84 3.80
C ASN A 411 -17.03 -3.31 2.34
N GLY A 412 -15.91 -2.84 1.78
CA GLY A 412 -15.84 -2.25 0.44
C GLY A 412 -16.32 -0.79 0.33
N CYS A 413 -16.83 -0.20 1.41
CA CYS A 413 -17.29 1.18 1.45
C CYS A 413 -16.22 2.12 1.97
N VAL A 414 -15.92 3.15 1.17
CA VAL A 414 -14.88 4.14 1.44
C VAL A 414 -15.53 5.41 2.03
N SER A 415 -14.93 5.95 3.09
CA SER A 415 -15.33 7.23 3.68
C SER A 415 -15.04 8.39 2.73
N ALA A 416 -15.59 9.57 3.01
CA ALA A 416 -15.00 10.79 2.47
C ALA A 416 -13.54 10.95 2.96
N ALA A 417 -12.73 11.71 2.22
CA ALA A 417 -11.34 11.95 2.58
C ALA A 417 -11.21 13.02 3.67
N GLY A 418 -10.51 12.69 4.76
CA GLY A 418 -9.94 13.69 5.66
C GLY A 418 -8.70 14.31 5.03
N THR A 419 -8.46 15.60 5.23
CA THR A 419 -7.34 16.31 4.60
C THR A 419 -6.51 17.08 5.62
N THR A 420 -5.20 17.11 5.42
CA THR A 420 -4.27 17.91 6.22
C THR A 420 -3.18 18.49 5.32
N SER A 421 -2.73 19.71 5.61
CA SER A 421 -1.69 20.40 4.84
C SER A 421 -0.36 20.35 5.60
N VAL A 422 0.64 19.77 4.96
CA VAL A 422 2.01 19.67 5.49
C VAL A 422 2.86 20.78 4.91
N THR A 423 3.66 21.40 5.78
CA THR A 423 4.69 22.37 5.41
C THR A 423 6.05 21.87 5.87
N VAL A 424 7.01 21.74 4.94
CA VAL A 424 8.41 21.46 5.24
C VAL A 424 9.25 22.69 4.91
N ASN A 425 9.93 23.23 5.92
CA ASN A 425 10.78 24.42 5.81
C ASN A 425 12.23 24.04 5.51
N SER A 426 12.87 24.77 4.60
CA SER A 426 14.33 24.75 4.42
C SER A 426 15.03 25.44 5.59
N ILE A 427 16.33 25.18 5.76
CA ILE A 427 17.17 26.07 6.54
C ILE A 427 17.25 27.38 5.75
N ASN A 428 16.81 28.49 6.35
CA ASN A 428 17.17 29.82 5.89
C ASN A 428 18.01 30.44 6.99
N ALA A 429 19.17 30.99 6.67
CA ALA A 429 20.01 31.63 7.66
C ALA A 429 20.35 33.06 7.23
N MET A 430 20.66 33.89 8.22
CA MET A 430 21.24 35.22 8.01
C MET A 430 22.66 35.27 8.58
N GLY A 431 23.47 36.16 8.03
CA GLY A 431 24.86 36.39 8.44
C GLY A 431 25.88 36.09 7.35
N GLY A 432 27.05 36.74 7.40
CA GLY A 432 28.08 36.59 6.37
C GLY A 432 27.63 37.04 4.97
N THR A 433 28.49 36.83 3.99
CA THR A 433 28.15 37.01 2.57
C THR A 433 27.50 35.74 2.04
N ILE A 434 26.34 35.87 1.39
CA ILE A 434 25.54 34.73 0.92
C ILE A 434 25.79 34.50 -0.57
N THR A 435 26.03 33.24 -0.95
CA THR A 435 26.10 32.79 -2.34
C THR A 435 25.27 31.51 -2.51
N TYR A 436 24.63 31.35 -3.66
CA TYR A 436 23.82 30.18 -3.97
C TYR A 436 24.52 29.33 -5.01
N THR A 437 24.47 27.99 -4.88
CA THR A 437 25.01 27.07 -5.89
C THR A 437 23.99 25.98 -6.22
N ASP A 438 24.14 25.35 -7.39
CA ASP A 438 23.33 24.18 -7.75
C ASP A 438 23.63 22.96 -6.86
N ALA A 439 22.88 21.87 -7.03
CA ALA A 439 23.09 20.62 -6.29
C ALA A 439 24.48 19.98 -6.50
N SER A 440 25.25 20.41 -7.51
CA SER A 440 26.64 19.97 -7.71
C SER A 440 27.64 20.85 -6.95
N GLY A 441 27.23 22.03 -6.47
CA GLY A 441 28.09 22.96 -5.78
C GLY A 441 29.18 23.54 -6.69
N ILE A 442 28.91 23.78 -7.97
CA ILE A 442 29.94 24.25 -8.94
C ILE A 442 29.55 25.57 -9.61
N ASN A 443 28.25 25.89 -9.69
CA ASN A 443 27.76 27.05 -10.42
C ASN A 443 27.16 28.11 -9.48
N PRO A 444 27.95 29.13 -9.07
CA PRO A 444 27.45 30.22 -8.23
C PRO A 444 26.38 31.03 -8.95
N ARG A 445 25.32 31.40 -8.21
CA ARG A 445 24.15 32.16 -8.68
C ARG A 445 23.86 33.32 -7.73
N SER A 446 23.23 34.36 -8.27
CA SER A 446 22.88 35.58 -7.54
C SER A 446 21.44 35.61 -7.00
N SER A 447 20.64 34.55 -7.16
CA SER A 447 19.21 34.55 -6.80
C SER A 447 18.88 33.69 -5.57
N PRO A 448 18.15 34.24 -4.57
CA PRO A 448 17.66 33.50 -3.41
C PRO A 448 16.48 32.56 -3.70
N SER A 449 15.84 32.66 -4.87
CA SER A 449 14.66 31.85 -5.22
C SER A 449 14.98 30.43 -5.71
N TYR A 450 16.16 29.91 -5.40
CA TYR A 450 16.63 28.63 -5.93
C TYR A 450 16.20 27.46 -5.03
N THR A 451 15.31 26.62 -5.54
CA THR A 451 14.86 25.38 -4.89
C THR A 451 15.76 24.21 -5.32
N GLY A 452 16.26 23.42 -4.37
CA GLY A 452 17.04 22.20 -4.67
C GLY A 452 18.55 22.40 -4.86
N GLY A 453 19.15 23.38 -4.17
CA GLY A 453 20.61 23.64 -4.18
C GLY A 453 21.17 23.93 -2.80
N TYR A 454 22.39 24.48 -2.78
CA TYR A 454 23.04 24.89 -1.53
C TYR A 454 23.08 26.39 -1.36
N THR A 455 22.84 26.83 -0.11
CA THR A 455 23.16 28.17 0.36
C THR A 455 24.50 28.13 1.09
N ILE A 456 25.37 29.08 0.75
CA ILE A 456 26.72 29.19 1.30
C ILE A 456 26.87 30.55 1.99
N HIS A 457 27.22 30.52 3.27
CA HIS A 457 27.55 31.69 4.07
C HIS A 457 29.08 31.77 4.23
N THR A 458 29.67 32.84 3.75
CA THR A 458 31.10 33.11 3.88
C THR A 458 31.34 34.25 4.87
N PHE A 459 32.11 33.98 5.92
CA PHE A 459 32.51 34.94 6.93
C PHE A 459 33.99 35.25 6.76
N THR A 460 34.29 36.47 6.28
CA THR A 460 35.65 37.04 6.22
C THR A 460 35.98 37.88 7.46
N THR A 461 34.96 38.17 8.27
CA THR A 461 35.04 38.81 9.59
C THR A 461 34.09 38.08 10.54
N SER A 462 34.37 38.13 11.85
CA SER A 462 33.49 37.56 12.87
C SER A 462 32.07 38.10 12.78
N GLY A 463 31.09 37.27 13.13
CA GLY A 463 29.67 37.59 13.03
C GLY A 463 28.79 36.51 13.65
N THR A 464 27.54 36.45 13.20
CA THR A 464 26.55 35.51 13.71
C THR A 464 25.91 34.76 12.55
N PHE A 465 25.74 33.45 12.69
CA PHE A 465 24.98 32.59 11.81
C PHE A 465 23.67 32.21 12.49
N THR A 466 22.53 32.60 11.92
CA THR A 466 21.21 32.40 12.56
C THR A 466 20.27 31.61 11.65
N PRO A 467 20.21 30.27 11.78
CA PRO A 467 19.22 29.43 11.12
C PRO A 467 17.80 29.72 11.61
N THR A 468 16.83 29.64 10.69
CA THR A 468 15.40 29.72 11.00
C THR A 468 14.80 28.37 11.41
N CYS A 469 15.56 27.28 11.24
CA CYS A 469 15.07 25.93 11.41
C CYS A 469 16.24 24.98 11.75
N SER A 470 15.94 23.77 12.23
CA SER A 470 16.95 22.78 12.60
C SER A 470 17.38 21.94 11.41
N GLY A 471 18.65 21.51 11.40
CA GLY A 471 19.17 20.57 10.42
C GLY A 471 20.70 20.47 10.49
N ASN A 472 21.33 20.03 9.41
CA ASN A 472 22.77 19.81 9.36
C ASN A 472 23.44 20.75 8.36
N VAL A 473 24.61 21.28 8.73
CA VAL A 473 25.43 22.16 7.88
C VAL A 473 26.83 21.58 7.69
N GLU A 474 27.42 21.78 6.51
CA GLU A 474 28.85 21.57 6.27
C GLU A 474 29.61 22.84 6.66
N VAL A 475 30.80 22.70 7.26
CA VAL A 475 31.60 23.84 7.71
C VAL A 475 33.08 23.64 7.39
N LEU A 476 33.69 24.67 6.80
CA LEU A 476 35.14 24.84 6.70
C LEU A 476 35.58 26.01 7.60
N LEU A 477 36.43 25.72 8.58
CA LEU A 477 37.11 26.70 9.42
C LEU A 477 38.57 26.81 8.98
N VAL A 478 39.01 28.03 8.69
CA VAL A 478 40.42 28.36 8.49
C VAL A 478 40.77 29.46 9.48
N ALA A 479 41.76 29.22 10.33
CA ALA A 479 42.25 30.20 11.28
C ALA A 479 43.12 31.28 10.61
N GLY A 480 43.46 32.34 11.34
CA GLY A 480 44.44 33.31 10.85
C GLY A 480 45.83 32.70 10.72
N GLY A 481 46.58 33.08 9.69
CA GLY A 481 47.98 32.67 9.52
C GLY A 481 48.89 33.36 10.54
N GLY A 482 50.04 32.76 10.86
CA GLY A 482 51.06 33.40 11.68
C GLY A 482 51.83 34.46 10.92
N GLY A 483 52.30 35.50 11.63
CA GLY A 483 53.23 36.47 11.07
C GLY A 483 54.63 35.87 10.93
N ALA A 484 55.43 36.36 9.99
CA ALA A 484 56.84 35.97 9.89
C ALA A 484 57.69 36.69 10.95
N GLY A 485 58.83 36.10 11.32
CA GLY A 485 59.80 36.75 12.20
C GLY A 485 60.66 37.80 11.47
N ALA A 486 61.31 38.69 12.22
CA ALA A 486 62.24 39.67 11.66
C ALA A 486 63.67 39.11 11.51
N ASP A 487 64.53 39.85 10.78
CA ASP A 487 65.99 39.68 10.77
C ASP A 487 66.45 38.28 10.33
N VAL A 488 66.25 37.90 9.06
CA VAL A 488 66.45 36.51 8.61
C VAL A 488 65.49 35.54 9.32
N GLY A 489 64.29 36.05 9.57
CA GLY A 489 63.25 35.33 10.26
C GLY A 489 62.61 34.24 9.41
N GLY A 490 62.10 33.22 10.10
CA GLY A 490 61.34 32.16 9.44
C GLY A 490 60.00 32.66 8.90
N GLY A 491 59.47 31.97 7.90
CA GLY A 491 58.12 32.25 7.38
C GLY A 491 57.05 31.92 8.42
N GLY A 492 55.93 32.64 8.44
CA GLY A 492 54.79 32.33 9.29
C GLY A 492 54.09 31.03 8.85
N GLY A 493 53.57 30.25 9.80
CA GLY A 493 52.76 29.07 9.52
C GLY A 493 51.37 29.46 9.02
N GLY A 494 50.79 28.64 8.13
CA GLY A 494 49.38 28.76 7.77
C GLY A 494 48.47 28.54 8.98
N GLY A 495 47.26 29.10 8.94
CA GLY A 495 46.23 28.83 9.94
C GLY A 495 45.89 27.34 10.01
N GLY A 496 45.36 26.90 11.14
CA GLY A 496 44.74 25.58 11.24
C GLY A 496 43.53 25.51 10.32
N LEU A 497 43.30 24.33 9.74
CA LEU A 497 42.16 24.07 8.87
C LEU A 497 41.35 22.88 9.40
N ILE A 498 40.03 23.07 9.52
CA ILE A 498 39.09 22.01 9.88
C ILE A 498 37.95 22.00 8.87
N TYR A 499 37.63 20.82 8.34
CA TYR A 499 36.39 20.59 7.58
C TYR A 499 35.53 19.58 8.32
N ASN A 500 34.24 19.90 8.48
CA ASN A 500 33.25 18.98 9.01
C ASN A 500 32.05 18.95 8.06
N SER A 501 31.71 17.76 7.58
CA SER A 501 30.64 17.57 6.59
C SER A 501 29.23 17.56 7.19
N SER A 502 29.09 17.58 8.52
CA SER A 502 27.78 17.49 9.17
C SER A 502 27.83 17.98 10.62
N ILE A 503 27.40 19.23 10.83
CA ILE A 503 27.19 19.83 12.15
C ILE A 503 25.71 20.11 12.34
N ALA A 504 25.14 19.62 13.43
CA ALA A 504 23.76 19.92 13.78
C ALA A 504 23.60 21.39 14.20
N VAL A 505 22.56 22.03 13.68
CA VAL A 505 22.12 23.37 14.06
C VAL A 505 20.63 23.33 14.38
N ASN A 506 20.18 24.26 15.22
CA ASN A 506 18.78 24.51 15.52
C ASN A 506 18.45 25.99 15.22
N ALA A 507 17.18 26.38 15.45
CA ALA A 507 16.71 27.74 15.25
C ALA A 507 17.23 28.72 16.34
N GLN A 508 18.56 28.85 16.44
CA GLN A 508 19.27 29.71 17.38
C GLN A 508 20.44 30.41 16.68
N ALA A 509 20.80 31.60 17.17
CA ALA A 509 22.01 32.28 16.75
C ALA A 509 23.29 31.55 17.23
N TYR A 510 24.21 31.31 16.30
CA TYR A 510 25.55 30.79 16.54
C TYR A 510 26.59 31.87 16.29
N SER A 511 27.50 32.11 17.24
CA SER A 511 28.63 33.00 17.00
C SER A 511 29.63 32.35 16.05
N VAL A 512 30.09 33.13 15.07
CA VAL A 512 31.16 32.77 14.13
C VAL A 512 32.35 33.66 14.41
N THR A 513 33.47 33.08 14.82
CA THR A 513 34.73 33.81 15.01
C THR A 513 35.65 33.54 13.84
N VAL A 514 36.11 34.60 13.18
CA VAL A 514 37.14 34.55 12.14
C VAL A 514 38.44 35.06 12.73
N GLY A 515 39.45 34.21 12.79
CA GLY A 515 40.75 34.56 13.36
C GLY A 515 41.49 35.61 12.53
N ALA A 516 41.98 36.67 13.18
CA ALA A 516 42.89 37.62 12.56
C ALA A 516 44.26 36.98 12.26
N GLY A 517 44.94 37.48 11.23
CA GLY A 517 46.31 37.09 10.95
C GLY A 517 47.28 37.65 11.99
N GLY A 518 48.32 36.89 12.33
CA GLY A 518 49.35 37.31 13.27
C GLY A 518 50.19 38.45 12.70
N ALA A 519 50.56 39.41 13.54
CA ALA A 519 51.45 40.50 13.14
C ALA A 519 52.84 39.97 12.75
N GLY A 520 53.40 40.50 11.67
CA GLY A 520 54.82 40.29 11.34
C GLY A 520 55.73 40.89 12.41
N GLY A 521 56.81 40.18 12.74
CA GLY A 521 57.76 40.64 13.74
C GLY A 521 58.53 41.87 13.28
N VAL A 522 58.91 42.74 14.21
CA VAL A 522 59.81 43.89 13.99
C VAL A 522 60.90 43.78 15.05
N ALA A 523 62.09 43.29 14.67
CA ALA A 523 63.13 42.85 15.60
C ALA A 523 62.67 41.77 16.61
N THR A 524 61.56 41.08 16.34
CA THR A 524 60.98 40.02 17.16
C THR A 524 60.54 38.85 16.29
N ALA A 525 60.20 37.73 16.93
CA ALA A 525 59.43 36.68 16.26
C ALA A 525 58.08 37.24 15.79
N GLY A 526 57.50 36.62 14.77
CA GLY A 526 56.14 36.91 14.35
C GLY A 526 55.15 36.44 15.41
N SER A 527 54.00 37.10 15.49
CA SER A 527 52.92 36.65 16.36
C SER A 527 52.17 35.47 15.76
N ASN A 528 51.61 34.62 16.61
CA ASN A 528 50.63 33.62 16.18
C ASN A 528 49.39 34.31 15.59
N GLY A 529 48.77 33.66 14.62
CA GLY A 529 47.42 34.01 14.20
C GLY A 529 46.41 33.73 15.29
N GLU A 530 45.20 34.27 15.15
CA GLU A 530 44.09 33.98 16.04
C GLU A 530 43.26 32.80 15.53
N ASN A 531 42.48 32.20 16.43
CA ASN A 531 41.66 31.03 16.15
C ASN A 531 40.39 31.42 15.38
N SER A 532 39.92 30.52 14.51
CA SER A 532 38.55 30.57 13.99
C SER A 532 37.69 29.54 14.74
N VAL A 533 36.45 29.92 15.09
CA VAL A 533 35.57 29.11 15.95
C VAL A 533 34.15 29.10 15.41
N PHE A 534 33.54 27.91 15.41
CA PHE A 534 32.12 27.69 15.18
C PHE A 534 31.64 26.50 16.01
N GLN A 535 30.68 26.76 16.90
CA GLN A 535 30.24 25.79 17.91
C GLN A 535 31.44 25.19 18.70
N THR A 536 31.62 23.87 18.65
CA THR A 536 32.70 23.14 19.31
C THR A 536 33.96 23.02 18.46
N LEU A 537 33.93 23.45 17.20
CA LEU A 537 35.09 23.42 16.32
C LEU A 537 35.98 24.65 16.53
N THR A 538 37.27 24.40 16.77
CA THR A 538 38.29 25.43 16.92
C THR A 538 39.47 25.12 16.02
N ALA A 539 39.63 25.92 14.97
CA ALA A 539 40.84 25.93 14.16
C ALA A 539 41.85 26.88 14.81
N PHE A 540 43.04 26.38 15.14
CA PHE A 540 44.06 27.17 15.83
C PHE A 540 44.83 28.08 14.89
N GLY A 541 45.12 29.31 15.30
CA GLY A 541 45.91 30.23 14.50
C GLY A 541 47.30 29.70 14.18
N GLY A 542 47.84 30.10 13.04
CA GLY A 542 49.15 29.68 12.55
C GLY A 542 50.29 30.17 13.44
N GLY A 543 51.35 29.38 13.54
CA GLY A 543 52.53 29.70 14.33
C GLY A 543 53.35 30.84 13.73
N GLY A 544 53.75 31.81 14.54
CA GLY A 544 54.65 32.89 14.12
C GLY A 544 56.07 32.40 13.77
N GLY A 545 56.72 33.05 12.81
CA GLY A 545 58.10 32.72 12.42
C GLY A 545 59.13 33.20 13.45
N GLY A 546 60.22 32.45 13.62
CA GLY A 546 61.29 32.79 14.55
C GLY A 546 62.11 34.01 14.11
N ASN A 547 62.78 34.68 15.06
CA ASN A 547 63.70 35.82 14.81
C ASN A 547 65.17 35.42 14.98
N TYR A 548 66.06 36.12 14.28
CA TYR A 548 67.52 35.96 14.17
C TYR A 548 68.26 35.15 15.25
N ASN A 549 69.32 34.44 14.85
CA ASN A 549 70.26 33.74 15.77
C ASN A 549 69.56 32.72 16.69
N GLY A 550 68.81 31.81 16.09
CA GLY A 550 68.30 30.63 16.79
C GLY A 550 66.88 30.75 17.34
N GLY A 551 66.15 31.81 17.04
CA GLY A 551 64.73 31.91 17.40
C GLY A 551 63.92 30.79 16.74
N ALA A 552 63.30 29.95 17.57
CA ALA A 552 62.40 28.91 17.09
C ALA A 552 61.12 29.53 16.52
N GLY A 553 60.56 28.88 15.49
CA GLY A 553 59.20 29.17 15.06
C GLY A 553 58.22 28.79 16.17
N LEU A 554 57.17 29.58 16.33
CA LEU A 554 56.10 29.29 17.28
C LEU A 554 55.22 28.16 16.74
N SER A 555 54.66 27.38 17.66
CA SER A 555 53.65 26.37 17.34
C SER A 555 52.27 26.98 17.13
N GLY A 556 51.46 26.35 16.30
CA GLY A 556 50.10 26.78 15.99
C GLY A 556 49.35 25.73 15.19
N GLY A 557 48.28 26.13 14.50
CA GLY A 557 47.55 25.25 13.57
C GLY A 557 48.49 24.60 12.55
N SER A 558 49.28 25.43 11.84
CA SER A 558 50.54 25.01 11.22
C SER A 558 51.72 25.72 11.92
N GLY A 559 52.88 25.09 11.95
CA GLY A 559 54.06 25.62 12.65
C GLY A 559 54.78 26.72 11.87
N GLY A 560 55.28 27.74 12.57
CA GLY A 560 56.14 28.78 11.99
C GLY A 560 57.53 28.25 11.65
N GLY A 561 58.20 28.85 10.67
CA GLY A 561 59.58 28.51 10.33
C GLY A 561 60.58 29.01 11.37
N GLY A 562 61.68 28.27 11.57
CA GLY A 562 62.78 28.70 12.43
C GLY A 562 63.66 29.76 11.78
N ALA A 563 64.28 30.63 12.58
CA ALA A 563 65.17 31.67 12.08
C ALA A 563 66.53 31.12 11.60
N GLY A 564 67.10 31.76 10.59
CA GLY A 564 68.52 31.59 10.25
C GLY A 564 69.41 32.44 11.16
N GLY A 565 70.71 32.16 11.16
CA GLY A 565 71.63 32.95 11.97
C GLY A 565 73.10 32.69 11.68
N SER A 566 73.95 33.58 12.20
CA SER A 566 75.41 33.47 12.04
C SER A 566 76.00 32.42 12.99
N ALA A 567 75.39 32.26 14.17
CA ALA A 567 75.90 31.42 15.25
C ALA A 567 74.99 30.22 15.60
N SER A 568 73.69 30.31 15.32
CA SER A 568 72.68 29.32 15.68
C SER A 568 71.49 29.39 14.73
N SER A 569 70.75 28.27 14.62
CA SER A 569 69.54 28.17 13.82
C SER A 569 68.34 27.77 14.68
N GLY A 570 67.18 28.31 14.32
CA GLY A 570 65.92 28.02 14.98
C GLY A 570 65.29 26.76 14.43
N THR A 571 64.63 25.99 15.30
CA THR A 571 63.76 24.90 14.88
C THR A 571 62.44 25.44 14.35
N GLY A 572 61.82 24.74 13.41
CA GLY A 572 60.44 24.99 13.03
C GLY A 572 59.49 24.71 14.20
N GLY A 573 58.43 25.50 14.30
CA GLY A 573 57.34 25.27 15.23
C GLY A 573 56.58 23.99 14.89
N THR A 574 55.95 23.40 15.90
CA THR A 574 55.10 22.21 15.72
C THR A 574 53.70 22.61 15.26
N ALA A 575 52.99 21.68 14.63
CA ALA A 575 51.58 21.87 14.25
C ALA A 575 50.63 21.14 15.20
N THR A 576 49.41 21.69 15.33
CA THR A 576 48.30 20.98 15.94
C THR A 576 47.89 19.80 15.05
N ASN A 577 47.88 18.60 15.62
CA ASN A 577 47.55 17.37 14.91
C ASN A 577 46.20 17.48 14.18
N GLY A 578 46.18 17.13 12.89
CA GLY A 578 44.98 17.17 12.06
C GLY A 578 44.55 18.55 11.54
N GLN A 579 45.26 19.64 11.86
CA GLN A 579 44.93 20.99 11.37
C GLN A 579 46.00 21.60 10.47
N GLY A 580 47.24 21.11 10.54
CA GLY A 580 48.32 21.54 9.66
C GLY A 580 49.64 20.81 9.90
N ASN A 581 50.73 21.38 9.40
CA ASN A 581 52.05 20.75 9.40
C ASN A 581 53.13 21.64 10.02
N ALA A 582 54.20 21.01 10.50
CA ALA A 582 55.32 21.71 11.15
C ALA A 582 56.04 22.65 10.18
N GLY A 583 56.67 23.69 10.74
CA GLY A 583 57.55 24.59 10.00
C GLY A 583 58.91 23.97 9.70
N GLY A 584 59.63 24.55 8.75
CA GLY A 584 61.01 24.17 8.43
C GLY A 584 62.02 24.76 9.43
N ASN A 585 63.18 24.12 9.54
CA ASN A 585 64.28 24.63 10.36
C ASN A 585 65.07 25.72 9.59
N GLY A 586 65.65 26.66 10.33
CA GLY A 586 66.63 27.61 9.79
C GLY A 586 68.02 26.98 9.64
N LEU A 587 68.96 27.73 9.03
CA LEU A 587 70.33 27.28 8.81
C LEU A 587 71.37 28.22 9.46
N VAL A 588 72.44 27.62 10.02
CA VAL A 588 73.60 28.32 10.58
C VAL A 588 74.56 28.77 9.46
N GLY A 589 75.13 29.96 9.58
CA GLY A 589 76.22 30.47 8.74
C GLY A 589 75.81 31.07 7.39
N SER A 590 74.72 30.58 6.79
CA SER A 590 74.27 31.04 5.46
C SER A 590 73.03 31.95 5.50
N TYR A 591 72.52 32.31 6.68
CA TYR A 591 71.40 33.26 6.85
C TYR A 591 70.16 32.90 6.00
N GLY A 592 69.75 31.62 6.04
CA GLY A 592 68.49 31.16 5.46
C GLY A 592 67.50 30.80 6.57
N GLY A 593 66.30 31.40 6.54
CA GLY A 593 65.21 31.01 7.42
C GLY A 593 64.50 29.74 6.95
N GLY A 594 63.92 28.99 7.88
CA GLY A 594 62.98 27.93 7.56
C GLY A 594 61.64 28.49 7.09
N SER A 595 60.96 27.81 6.16
CA SER A 595 59.64 28.26 5.70
C SER A 595 58.53 27.78 6.64
N GLY A 596 57.39 28.47 6.63
CA GLY A 596 56.24 28.09 7.45
C GLY A 596 55.58 26.82 6.92
N GLY A 597 55.02 26.01 7.81
CA GLY A 597 54.17 24.88 7.44
C GLY A 597 52.82 25.35 6.91
N GLY A 598 52.24 24.59 5.99
CA GLY A 598 50.86 24.79 5.52
C GLY A 598 49.95 23.65 5.94
N ALA A 599 48.65 23.80 5.73
CA ALA A 599 47.68 22.76 6.09
C ALA A 599 47.90 21.44 5.31
N GLY A 600 48.46 21.51 4.11
CA GLY A 600 48.68 20.36 3.21
C GLY A 600 50.13 19.89 3.09
N GLY A 601 51.10 20.60 3.66
CA GLY A 601 52.50 20.18 3.61
C GLY A 601 53.39 20.89 4.62
N THR A 602 54.46 20.21 5.04
CA THR A 602 55.47 20.75 5.94
C THR A 602 56.22 21.92 5.33
N GLY A 603 56.66 22.84 6.18
CA GLY A 603 57.64 23.86 5.81
C GLY A 603 58.97 23.22 5.47
N LEU A 604 59.67 23.80 4.51
CA LEU A 604 60.96 23.33 4.04
C LEU A 604 62.10 23.94 4.86
N THR A 605 63.08 23.11 5.18
CA THR A 605 64.31 23.53 5.88
C THR A 605 65.24 24.29 4.95
N ALA A 606 65.86 25.35 5.47
CA ALA A 606 66.79 26.19 4.74
C ALA A 606 68.05 25.43 4.26
N THR A 607 68.55 25.80 3.07
CA THR A 607 69.88 25.40 2.55
C THR A 607 70.51 26.57 1.83
N ASP A 608 71.83 26.66 1.81
CA ASP A 608 72.49 27.40 0.73
C ASP A 608 72.37 28.93 0.86
N GLY A 609 71.82 29.44 1.97
CA GLY A 609 71.37 30.83 2.08
C GLY A 609 70.16 31.18 1.20
N ASN A 610 69.46 30.16 0.66
CA ASN A 610 68.25 30.31 -0.13
C ASN A 610 67.00 30.23 0.75
N GLY A 611 66.09 31.18 0.58
CA GLY A 611 64.74 31.11 1.13
C GLY A 611 63.96 29.97 0.48
N ARG A 612 63.19 29.22 1.27
CA ARG A 612 62.42 28.07 0.79
C ARG A 612 60.94 28.37 0.68
N THR A 613 60.28 27.66 -0.24
CA THR A 613 58.83 27.76 -0.41
C THR A 613 58.10 27.31 0.84
N GLY A 614 57.08 28.07 1.24
CA GLY A 614 56.19 27.67 2.33
C GLY A 614 55.43 26.39 2.02
N GLY A 615 55.04 25.66 3.07
CA GLY A 615 54.23 24.45 2.92
C GLY A 615 52.92 24.74 2.20
N ILE A 616 52.48 23.82 1.34
CA ILE A 616 51.22 23.97 0.61
C ILE A 616 50.02 23.95 1.56
N GLY A 617 48.98 24.70 1.24
CA GLY A 617 47.67 24.60 1.86
C GLY A 617 46.85 23.41 1.36
N LEU A 618 45.62 23.28 1.86
CA LEU A 618 44.65 22.27 1.37
C LEU A 618 43.58 22.92 0.49
N GLN A 619 43.13 22.17 -0.52
CA GLN A 619 42.11 22.62 -1.46
C GLN A 619 40.71 22.14 -1.04
N TYR A 620 39.74 23.06 -1.01
CA TYR A 620 38.33 22.75 -0.77
C TYR A 620 37.42 23.47 -1.77
N SER A 621 36.31 22.83 -2.14
CA SER A 621 35.30 23.37 -3.05
C SER A 621 34.01 23.79 -2.34
N ILE A 622 34.03 23.94 -1.02
CA ILE A 622 32.84 24.25 -0.20
C ILE A 622 32.15 25.57 -0.61
N SER A 623 32.89 26.52 -1.18
CA SER A 623 32.38 27.80 -1.69
C SER A 623 31.75 27.72 -3.08
N GLY A 624 31.80 26.57 -3.73
CA GLY A 624 31.44 26.42 -5.13
C GLY A 624 32.63 26.32 -6.09
N VAL A 625 33.82 26.75 -5.63
CA VAL A 625 35.04 26.83 -6.44
C VAL A 625 36.22 26.24 -5.66
N ALA A 626 36.98 25.36 -6.30
CA ALA A 626 38.12 24.70 -5.67
C ALA A 626 39.25 25.70 -5.33
N THR A 627 39.37 26.03 -4.06
CA THR A 627 40.28 27.08 -3.55
C THR A 627 41.24 26.48 -2.53
N TYR A 628 42.52 26.88 -2.59
CA TYR A 628 43.50 26.51 -1.57
C TYR A 628 43.42 27.45 -0.37
N TYR A 629 43.58 26.89 0.83
CA TYR A 629 43.58 27.63 2.09
C TYR A 629 44.74 27.19 2.99
N ALA A 630 45.18 28.09 3.86
CA ALA A 630 46.22 27.89 4.87
C ALA A 630 47.59 27.47 4.29
N GLY A 631 48.06 28.21 3.29
CA GLY A 631 49.44 28.08 2.79
C GLY A 631 50.46 28.68 3.76
N GLY A 632 51.59 28.02 3.95
CA GLY A 632 52.70 28.53 4.76
C GLY A 632 53.42 29.69 4.07
N GLY A 633 54.02 30.58 4.85
CA GLY A 633 54.84 31.68 4.35
C GLY A 633 56.21 31.20 3.86
N GLY A 634 56.68 31.78 2.77
CA GLY A 634 58.03 31.56 2.26
C GLY A 634 59.08 32.17 3.18
N ALA A 635 60.25 31.55 3.26
CA ALA A 635 61.33 32.05 4.10
C ALA A 635 62.15 33.15 3.41
N GLY A 636 62.74 34.02 4.23
CA GLY A 636 63.79 34.94 3.78
C GLY A 636 65.12 34.23 3.58
N GLY A 637 65.94 34.72 2.66
CA GLY A 637 67.27 34.18 2.39
C GLY A 637 68.26 35.25 1.97
N SER A 638 69.55 34.94 2.05
CA SER A 638 70.60 35.84 1.57
C SER A 638 70.77 35.82 0.05
N ALA A 639 70.46 34.71 -0.60
CA ALA A 639 70.68 34.50 -2.03
C ALA A 639 69.38 34.51 -2.86
N SER A 640 68.30 33.96 -2.32
CA SER A 640 66.98 33.93 -2.98
C SER A 640 65.85 33.98 -1.96
N ALA A 641 64.67 34.43 -2.40
CA ALA A 641 63.46 34.49 -1.60
C ALA A 641 62.62 33.22 -1.79
N GLY A 642 62.11 32.68 -0.69
CA GLY A 642 61.14 31.59 -0.73
C GLY A 642 59.77 32.09 -1.15
N THR A 643 59.11 31.38 -2.06
CA THR A 643 57.71 31.69 -2.42
C THR A 643 56.76 31.29 -1.29
N GLY A 644 55.61 31.95 -1.19
CA GLY A 644 54.53 31.46 -0.33
C GLY A 644 53.95 30.16 -0.86
N GLY A 645 53.46 29.31 0.03
CA GLY A 645 52.71 28.11 -0.33
C GLY A 645 51.34 28.45 -0.92
N ASN A 646 50.82 27.57 -1.78
CA ASN A 646 49.45 27.67 -2.29
C ASN A 646 48.46 27.79 -1.12
N GLY A 647 47.45 28.64 -1.24
CA GLY A 647 46.56 28.98 -0.13
C GLY A 647 46.96 30.26 0.60
N GLY A 648 47.58 31.19 -0.13
CA GLY A 648 47.77 32.57 0.29
C GLY A 648 49.02 32.85 1.10
N GLY A 649 50.01 31.96 1.12
CA GLY A 649 51.29 32.24 1.79
C GLY A 649 51.98 33.48 1.21
N GLY A 650 52.56 34.31 2.07
CA GLY A 650 53.38 35.43 1.69
C GLY A 650 54.77 34.99 1.21
N THR A 651 55.31 35.64 0.18
CA THR A 651 56.68 35.40 -0.28
C THR A 651 57.68 36.08 0.66
N GLY A 652 58.78 35.37 0.96
CA GLY A 652 59.90 35.98 1.67
C GLY A 652 60.66 37.00 0.81
N THR A 653 61.72 37.58 1.36
CA THR A 653 62.59 38.52 0.63
C THR A 653 64.06 38.15 0.72
N ILE A 654 64.88 38.74 -0.16
CA ILE A 654 66.34 38.63 -0.12
C ILE A 654 66.97 39.68 0.80
N ARG A 655 68.22 39.45 1.23
CA ARG A 655 68.99 40.43 2.02
C ARG A 655 69.12 41.76 1.27
N GLY A 656 68.82 42.87 1.95
CA GLY A 656 68.76 44.22 1.35
C GLY A 656 67.40 44.58 0.73
N GLY A 657 66.42 43.67 0.76
CA GLY A 657 65.03 43.92 0.33
C GLY A 657 64.15 44.61 1.38
N VAL A 658 62.88 44.82 1.01
CA VAL A 658 61.78 45.35 1.85
C VAL A 658 61.21 44.29 2.81
N ILE A 659 60.28 44.70 3.68
CA ILE A 659 59.48 43.84 4.58
C ILE A 659 58.92 42.63 3.81
N GLY A 660 58.87 41.47 4.45
CA GLY A 660 58.28 40.26 3.87
C GLY A 660 56.83 40.47 3.41
N VAL A 661 56.39 39.74 2.37
CA VAL A 661 55.03 39.90 1.85
C VAL A 661 54.04 39.28 2.84
N SER A 662 52.96 39.99 3.15
CA SER A 662 51.91 39.46 4.02
C SER A 662 51.17 38.30 3.37
N GLY A 663 50.65 37.39 4.20
CA GLY A 663 49.71 36.37 3.75
C GLY A 663 48.44 37.02 3.18
N SER A 664 47.82 36.34 2.23
CA SER A 664 46.60 36.81 1.57
C SER A 664 45.43 36.80 2.57
N PRO A 665 44.67 37.90 2.72
CA PRO A 665 43.48 37.92 3.57
C PRO A 665 42.47 36.83 3.19
N ASN A 666 41.71 36.33 4.17
CA ASN A 666 40.65 35.34 4.01
C ASN A 666 41.12 33.97 3.48
N THR A 667 42.41 33.68 3.63
CA THR A 667 42.98 32.39 3.25
C THR A 667 43.65 31.68 4.42
N GLY A 668 43.90 32.36 5.54
CA GLY A 668 44.75 31.87 6.62
C GLY A 668 46.22 31.69 6.22
N GLY A 669 46.68 32.33 5.14
CA GLY A 669 48.06 32.21 4.67
C GLY A 669 49.08 32.81 5.64
N GLY A 670 50.22 32.16 5.83
CA GLY A 670 51.31 32.66 6.68
C GLY A 670 52.09 33.81 6.04
N GLY A 671 52.67 34.71 6.85
CA GLY A 671 53.49 35.82 6.36
C GLY A 671 54.86 35.39 5.83
N GLY A 672 55.42 36.13 4.87
CA GLY A 672 56.75 35.89 4.31
C GLY A 672 57.89 36.41 5.18
N GLY A 673 58.99 35.66 5.29
CA GLY A 673 60.17 36.03 6.08
C GLY A 673 61.11 37.03 5.38
N PRO A 674 61.75 37.95 6.10
CA PRO A 674 62.70 38.90 5.53
C PRO A 674 64.10 38.28 5.41
N GLY A 675 64.83 38.59 4.34
CA GLY A 675 66.22 38.11 4.15
C GLY A 675 67.30 38.96 4.83
N GLY A 676 66.93 40.06 5.49
CA GLY A 676 67.82 41.02 6.16
C GLY A 676 67.14 41.67 7.36
N SER A 677 67.64 42.82 7.83
CA SER A 677 67.27 43.43 9.12
C SER A 677 65.89 44.12 9.19
N GLN A 678 64.92 43.60 8.42
CA GLN A 678 63.59 44.18 8.26
C GLN A 678 62.53 43.35 8.98
N GLY A 679 61.33 43.90 9.08
CA GLY A 679 60.17 43.20 9.61
C GLY A 679 59.68 42.07 8.71
N GLY A 680 59.01 41.08 9.32
CA GLY A 680 58.31 40.01 8.61
C GLY A 680 56.95 40.46 8.06
N GLY A 681 56.43 39.75 7.08
CA GLY A 681 55.05 39.92 6.63
C GLY A 681 54.05 39.45 7.69
N SER A 682 52.89 40.11 7.78
CA SER A 682 51.79 39.63 8.64
C SER A 682 51.12 38.39 8.03
N GLY A 683 50.50 37.56 8.85
CA GLY A 683 49.62 36.50 8.38
C GLY A 683 48.34 37.07 7.78
N GLY A 684 47.72 36.31 6.88
CA GLY A 684 46.38 36.58 6.37
C GLY A 684 45.31 36.19 7.38
N SER A 685 44.18 36.92 7.39
CA SER A 685 42.99 36.52 8.16
C SER A 685 42.48 35.15 7.74
N GLY A 686 41.83 34.47 8.68
CA GLY A 686 41.10 33.25 8.44
C GLY A 686 39.81 33.46 7.65
N ILE A 687 39.05 32.39 7.48
CA ILE A 687 37.73 32.40 6.83
C ILE A 687 36.88 31.28 7.43
N VAL A 688 35.58 31.51 7.56
CA VAL A 688 34.62 30.46 7.93
C VAL A 688 33.57 30.36 6.83
N ILE A 689 33.36 29.16 6.30
CA ILE A 689 32.37 28.89 5.26
C ILE A 689 31.39 27.86 5.80
N ILE A 690 30.10 28.19 5.80
CA ILE A 690 29.00 27.33 6.23
C ILE A 690 28.11 27.08 5.02
N LYS A 691 27.85 25.81 4.70
CA LYS A 691 27.05 25.39 3.55
C LYS A 691 25.91 24.48 4.01
N TYR A 692 24.70 24.68 3.48
CA TYR A 692 23.56 23.81 3.77
C TYR A 692 22.61 23.71 2.57
N HIS A 693 21.82 22.65 2.52
CA HIS A 693 20.86 22.42 1.44
C HIS A 693 19.54 23.15 1.73
N ASN A 694 18.97 23.79 0.70
CA ASN A 694 17.64 24.39 0.75
C ASN A 694 16.56 23.34 0.55
#